data_AF-A0A318KYH4-F1
#
_entry.id   AF-A0A318KYH4-F1
#
_cell.length_a   1.000
_cell.length_b   1.000
_cell.length_c   1.000
_cell.angle_alpha   90.00
_cell.angle_beta   90.00
_cell.angle_gamma   90.00
#
_symmetry.space_group_name_H-M   'P 1'
#
loop_
_entity.id
_entity.type
_entity.pdbx_description
1 polymer ?
#
loop_
_entity_poly.entity_id
_entity_poly.type
_entity_poly.pdbx_seq_one_letter_code
_entity_poly.pdbx_strand_id
1 'polypeptide(L)'
;MKKVLCLLMSAMMALSLSACTKENAEGIYTPGTYTGEAQGFGGTVSVTVTTDADSITEVTIEGSDETPNIGGAALETLIEQIKTEQNSEIDGVSGATMTSNAVKAALKQALDQAMGVVSEQTALNDGTYSVKSTGYSWTGMISADVTIKDNKISAITITEEHESETGEIAQTAFDLMIDRLIENQSLATDTISGATTTSNAIRDLVSQAIVLAGGDPAQWQKAVEKKSDTVKLEGYDVIVVGLGGSGILSYCAAADTGANVFGIEKAAKLGGQSATTTGPMVINSKSAVYEDVTFANPDDVYNTWIDYVESDVKADIIHEAVYNSGTYLDYYMENFGFEFAGMIMSFAKPEWSQFWTRYVGEDGKANIFGPQKTNQFDRAMEKAAALNDKNGYQLETTAEELLYDGDKIVGVKAVGYDGTTYEIYGDSVILATGGYIGDAKMVEENWGTMPNTVAATINDGAGIKMGQAAGGTTYMMAVAPMIHILQVPNMIKNDDLSADQKAVLSALALVKGEKAVTIHGEDLDPTLTEAMIPGYKYYNVYTEDQINEFKTVGFSENFASATSMFMGQGGSFTVGTPIADLDTILEVGMQYNNVLKASSISDLAAQIGCDEAVLSATLGGNETTYYAVICSGYTYGTVGGLDVDVNMNVLRADGTPIENLFAVGTDSMGVENIEGKPYTPWGGQAQSWTFVSGYLGGHAAAEYGLTK
;
A
#
# COMPACT_ATOMS: atom_id res chain seq x y z
N MET A 1 26.09 65.43 -53.99
CA MET A 1 26.89 65.15 -52.77
C MET A 1 25.96 64.52 -51.73
N LYS A 2 25.83 63.19 -51.76
CA LYS A 2 24.99 62.35 -50.89
C LYS A 2 25.87 61.24 -50.27
N LYS A 3 26.90 61.63 -49.50
CA LYS A 3 27.84 60.68 -48.86
C LYS A 3 28.39 61.13 -47.50
N VAL A 4 27.63 61.92 -46.73
CA VAL A 4 28.10 62.34 -45.37
C VAL A 4 27.05 62.18 -44.25
N LEU A 5 25.83 61.71 -44.53
CA LEU A 5 24.81 61.48 -43.49
C LEU A 5 24.62 60.01 -43.06
N CYS A 6 25.39 59.07 -43.64
CA CYS A 6 25.27 57.62 -43.35
C CYS A 6 26.41 57.04 -42.48
N LEU A 7 27.26 57.87 -41.89
CA LEU A 7 28.49 57.41 -41.20
C LEU A 7 28.57 57.74 -39.71
N LEU A 8 27.48 58.23 -39.10
CA LEU A 8 27.43 58.59 -37.67
C LEU A 8 26.37 57.83 -36.87
N MET A 9 25.75 56.79 -37.44
CA MET A 9 24.75 55.96 -36.75
C MET A 9 25.15 54.47 -36.73
N SER A 10 26.45 54.19 -36.93
CA SER A 10 27.00 52.85 -37.18
C SER A 10 27.93 52.33 -36.05
N ALA A 11 27.88 52.94 -34.85
CA ALA A 11 28.80 52.59 -33.76
C ALA A 11 28.13 52.44 -32.36
N MET A 12 26.80 52.39 -32.27
CA MET A 12 26.07 52.22 -31.00
C MET A 12 24.95 51.16 -31.02
N MET A 13 25.01 50.19 -31.95
CA MET A 13 24.13 49.01 -31.97
C MET A 13 24.95 47.72 -32.09
N ALA A 14 26.01 47.61 -31.28
CA ALA A 14 26.72 46.37 -31.05
C ALA A 14 26.62 46.06 -29.56
N LEU A 15 25.45 45.56 -29.11
CA LEU A 15 25.22 44.87 -27.83
C LEU A 15 23.71 44.64 -27.62
N SER A 16 23.09 43.80 -28.45
CA SER A 16 21.89 43.01 -28.14
C SER A 16 21.41 42.36 -29.43
N LEU A 17 21.64 41.05 -29.56
CA LEU A 17 20.91 40.08 -30.40
C LEU A 17 21.76 38.79 -30.45
N SER A 18 21.87 38.16 -29.29
CA SER A 18 22.06 36.71 -29.21
C SER A 18 20.76 36.16 -28.61
N ALA A 19 19.67 36.35 -29.34
CA ALA A 19 18.46 35.56 -29.13
C ALA A 19 18.70 34.23 -29.84
N CYS A 20 18.90 33.17 -29.07
CA CYS A 20 18.80 31.80 -29.54
C CYS A 20 17.46 31.64 -30.26
N THR A 21 17.50 31.51 -31.57
CA THR A 21 16.41 30.91 -32.34
C THR A 21 16.32 29.45 -31.92
N LYS A 22 15.38 29.12 -31.02
CA LYS A 22 14.83 27.77 -30.92
C LYS A 22 14.13 27.51 -32.26
N GLU A 23 14.68 26.57 -33.03
CA GLU A 23 13.99 25.99 -34.18
C GLU A 23 12.65 25.41 -33.72
N ASN A 24 11.60 25.63 -34.51
CA ASN A 24 10.28 25.03 -34.33
C ASN A 24 10.41 23.51 -34.28
N ALA A 25 9.83 22.87 -33.26
CA ALA A 25 9.58 21.44 -33.28
C ALA A 25 8.44 21.16 -34.28
N GLU A 26 8.69 20.33 -35.29
CA GLU A 26 7.76 19.95 -36.37
C GLU A 26 6.95 18.68 -36.00
N GLY A 27 6.57 18.51 -34.73
CA GLY A 27 5.77 17.37 -34.24
C GLY A 27 4.40 17.79 -33.71
N ILE A 28 3.41 16.88 -33.76
CA ILE A 28 2.08 17.03 -33.16
C ILE A 28 2.17 17.11 -31.63
N TYR A 29 3.03 16.29 -31.03
CA TYR A 29 3.22 16.18 -29.59
C TYR A 29 4.63 16.60 -29.17
N THR A 30 4.75 17.06 -27.93
CA THR A 30 6.03 17.09 -27.23
C THR A 30 6.34 15.65 -26.79
N PRO A 31 7.51 15.08 -27.11
CA PRO A 31 7.86 13.75 -26.65
C PRO A 31 7.91 13.67 -25.12
N GLY A 32 7.26 12.68 -24.53
CA GLY A 32 7.16 12.54 -23.08
C GLY A 32 6.04 11.60 -22.65
N THR A 33 5.83 11.50 -21.35
CA THR A 33 4.73 10.73 -20.75
C THR A 33 3.78 11.69 -20.04
N TYR A 34 2.49 11.56 -20.29
CA TYR A 34 1.44 12.47 -19.85
C TYR A 34 0.29 11.67 -19.26
N THR A 35 -0.29 12.15 -18.18
CA THR A 35 -1.38 11.47 -17.48
C THR A 35 -2.56 12.42 -17.33
N GLY A 36 -3.76 11.91 -17.58
CA GLY A 36 -5.01 12.58 -17.23
C GLY A 36 -5.88 11.68 -16.37
N GLU A 37 -6.77 12.28 -15.60
CA GLU A 37 -7.64 11.56 -14.66
C GLU A 37 -9.07 12.09 -14.77
N ALA A 38 -10.04 11.19 -14.63
CA ALA A 38 -11.45 11.55 -14.56
C ALA A 38 -12.23 10.50 -13.76
N GLN A 39 -13.34 10.91 -13.17
CA GLN A 39 -14.18 10.00 -12.39
C GLN A 39 -14.92 9.01 -13.29
N GLY A 40 -14.61 7.72 -13.13
CA GLY A 40 -15.32 6.59 -13.71
C GLY A 40 -16.50 6.12 -12.85
N PHE A 41 -17.00 4.92 -13.14
CA PHE A 41 -18.15 4.36 -12.43
C PHE A 41 -17.79 3.93 -11.00
N GLY A 42 -16.67 3.24 -10.83
CA GLY A 42 -16.27 2.64 -9.56
C GLY A 42 -15.21 3.45 -8.81
N GLY A 43 -14.55 4.38 -9.49
CA GLY A 43 -13.59 5.29 -8.88
C GLY A 43 -12.95 6.19 -9.93
N THR A 44 -11.81 6.78 -9.59
CA THR A 44 -11.04 7.56 -10.56
C THR A 44 -10.42 6.63 -11.61
N VAL A 45 -10.53 7.02 -12.88
CA VAL A 45 -9.85 6.39 -14.01
C VAL A 45 -8.72 7.31 -14.46
N SER A 46 -7.50 6.79 -14.45
CA SER A 46 -6.29 7.46 -14.90
C SER A 46 -5.85 6.90 -16.26
N VAL A 47 -5.50 7.77 -17.20
CA VAL A 47 -4.98 7.40 -18.53
C VAL A 47 -3.61 8.03 -18.67
N THR A 48 -2.58 7.20 -18.81
CA THR A 48 -1.20 7.63 -19.07
C THR A 48 -0.85 7.29 -20.51
N VAL A 49 -0.35 8.27 -21.26
CA VAL A 49 0.11 8.12 -22.64
C VAL A 49 1.57 8.53 -22.74
N THR A 50 2.38 7.74 -23.45
CA THR A 50 3.71 8.16 -23.89
C THR A 50 3.61 8.58 -25.35
N THR A 51 4.15 9.75 -25.68
CA THR A 51 4.18 10.27 -27.05
C THR A 51 5.61 10.45 -27.53
N ASP A 52 5.84 10.25 -28.82
CA ASP A 52 6.98 10.84 -29.51
C ASP A 52 6.57 12.17 -30.16
N ALA A 53 7.27 12.62 -31.20
CA ALA A 53 6.92 13.88 -31.86
C ALA A 53 5.57 13.80 -32.60
N ASP A 54 5.16 12.62 -33.06
CA ASP A 54 4.09 12.47 -34.05
C ASP A 54 2.98 11.49 -33.63
N SER A 55 3.19 10.68 -32.59
CA SER A 55 2.31 9.56 -32.25
C SER A 55 2.29 9.22 -30.76
N ILE A 56 1.25 8.47 -30.37
CA ILE A 56 1.15 7.80 -29.07
C ILE A 56 1.87 6.45 -29.19
N THR A 57 2.98 6.29 -28.46
CA THR A 57 3.82 5.09 -28.46
C THR A 57 3.40 4.08 -27.41
N GLU A 58 2.80 4.54 -26.31
CA GLU A 58 2.32 3.69 -25.21
C GLU A 58 1.07 4.31 -24.59
N VAL A 59 0.16 3.45 -24.12
CA VAL A 59 -1.00 3.88 -23.33
C VAL A 59 -1.27 2.85 -22.23
N THR A 60 -1.45 3.35 -21.02
CA THR A 60 -1.96 2.58 -19.88
C THR A 60 -3.20 3.26 -19.34
N ILE A 61 -4.18 2.46 -18.91
CA ILE A 61 -5.38 2.95 -18.23
C ILE A 61 -5.47 2.24 -16.90
N GLU A 62 -5.50 3.00 -15.82
CA GLU A 62 -5.68 2.50 -14.46
C GLU A 62 -7.08 2.90 -13.97
N GLY A 63 -7.87 1.91 -13.57
CA GLY A 63 -9.19 2.11 -13.00
C GLY A 63 -9.51 0.92 -12.13
N SER A 64 -8.65 0.63 -11.15
CA SER A 64 -8.74 -0.56 -10.30
C SER A 64 -10.05 -0.65 -9.51
N ASP A 65 -10.68 0.51 -9.30
CA ASP A 65 -11.97 0.59 -8.62
C ASP A 65 -13.16 0.43 -9.59
N GLU A 66 -12.93 0.50 -10.91
CA GLU A 66 -13.96 0.20 -11.90
C GLU A 66 -14.42 -1.25 -11.79
N THR A 67 -15.69 -1.49 -12.13
CA THR A 67 -16.25 -2.83 -12.11
C THR A 67 -15.49 -3.76 -13.09
N PRO A 68 -14.75 -4.78 -12.62
CA PRO A 68 -13.85 -5.57 -13.49
C PRO A 68 -14.46 -6.06 -14.81
N ASN A 69 -15.70 -6.56 -14.78
CA ASN A 69 -16.34 -7.17 -15.95
C ASN A 69 -17.06 -6.17 -16.88
N ILE A 70 -17.23 -4.91 -16.47
CA ILE A 70 -17.90 -3.88 -17.28
C ILE A 70 -16.93 -2.72 -17.52
N GLY A 71 -16.53 -2.02 -16.45
CA GLY A 71 -15.55 -0.95 -16.52
C GLY A 71 -14.15 -1.47 -16.86
N GLY A 72 -13.65 -2.48 -16.14
CA GLY A 72 -12.33 -3.09 -16.38
C GLY A 72 -12.18 -3.66 -17.81
N ALA A 73 -13.13 -4.48 -18.25
CA ALA A 73 -13.19 -5.00 -19.62
C ALA A 73 -13.32 -3.89 -20.67
N ALA A 74 -14.01 -2.79 -20.34
CA ALA A 74 -14.04 -1.61 -21.20
C ALA A 74 -12.67 -0.93 -21.30
N LEU A 75 -11.86 -0.90 -20.23
CA LEU A 75 -10.51 -0.31 -20.27
C LEU A 75 -9.63 -0.99 -21.31
N GLU A 76 -9.61 -2.33 -21.36
CA GLU A 76 -8.85 -3.09 -22.37
C GLU A 76 -9.30 -2.73 -23.80
N THR A 77 -10.61 -2.66 -24.01
CA THR A 77 -11.20 -2.30 -25.31
C THR A 77 -10.85 -0.86 -25.70
N LEU A 78 -10.82 0.06 -24.72
CA LEU A 78 -10.50 1.47 -24.94
C LEU A 78 -8.99 1.64 -25.20
N ILE A 79 -8.10 0.90 -24.53
CA ILE A 79 -6.65 0.88 -24.82
C ILE A 79 -6.39 0.57 -26.30
N GLU A 80 -7.03 -0.47 -26.85
CA GLU A 80 -6.84 -0.86 -28.25
C GLU A 80 -7.42 0.17 -29.24
N GLN A 81 -8.55 0.82 -28.89
CA GLN A 81 -9.07 1.94 -29.66
C GLN A 81 -8.08 3.11 -29.68
N ILE A 82 -7.47 3.46 -28.55
CA ILE A 82 -6.51 4.57 -28.46
C ILE A 82 -5.28 4.30 -29.33
N LYS A 83 -4.73 3.07 -29.25
CA LYS A 83 -3.60 2.67 -30.10
C LYS A 83 -3.94 2.75 -31.59
N THR A 84 -5.20 2.48 -31.96
CA THR A 84 -5.66 2.50 -33.36
C THR A 84 -5.94 3.91 -33.86
N GLU A 85 -6.74 4.68 -33.12
CA GLU A 85 -7.23 6.00 -33.52
C GLU A 85 -6.18 7.09 -33.33
N GLN A 86 -5.23 6.90 -32.39
CA GLN A 86 -4.14 7.86 -32.10
C GLN A 86 -4.65 9.26 -31.72
N ASN A 87 -5.84 9.36 -31.12
CA ASN A 87 -6.44 10.61 -30.65
C ASN A 87 -7.51 10.36 -29.56
N SER A 88 -8.11 11.42 -29.01
CA SER A 88 -9.11 11.32 -27.93
C SER A 88 -10.55 11.03 -28.37
N GLU A 89 -10.85 11.06 -29.67
CA GLU A 89 -12.18 10.82 -30.25
C GLU A 89 -12.42 9.32 -30.48
N ILE A 90 -12.34 8.54 -29.39
CA ILE A 90 -12.64 7.10 -29.39
C ILE A 90 -14.12 6.83 -29.12
N ASP A 91 -14.62 5.65 -29.47
CA ASP A 91 -16.01 5.24 -29.23
C ASP A 91 -16.25 4.80 -27.78
N GLY A 92 -17.49 4.94 -27.31
CA GLY A 92 -17.86 4.45 -25.98
C GLY A 92 -18.14 2.94 -26.00
N VAL A 93 -17.76 2.22 -24.95
CA VAL A 93 -18.09 0.80 -24.79
C VAL A 93 -19.52 0.67 -24.26
N SER A 94 -20.35 -0.09 -24.97
CA SER A 94 -21.76 -0.30 -24.58
C SER A 94 -21.85 -0.98 -23.22
N GLY A 95 -22.63 -0.41 -22.29
CA GLY A 95 -22.74 -0.89 -20.91
C GLY A 95 -21.75 -0.26 -19.92
N ALA A 96 -20.68 0.40 -20.41
CA ALA A 96 -19.64 1.05 -19.60
C ALA A 96 -19.54 2.56 -19.89
N THR A 97 -20.68 3.24 -20.00
CA THR A 97 -20.74 4.64 -20.46
C THR A 97 -19.97 5.61 -19.56
N MET A 98 -20.09 5.46 -18.23
CA MET A 98 -19.40 6.32 -17.26
C MET A 98 -17.88 6.14 -17.35
N THR A 99 -17.41 4.89 -17.31
CA THR A 99 -16.01 4.52 -17.50
C THR A 99 -15.47 5.02 -18.84
N SER A 100 -16.22 4.84 -19.93
CA SER A 100 -15.81 5.28 -21.26
C SER A 100 -15.67 6.80 -21.33
N ASN A 101 -16.58 7.54 -20.71
CA ASN A 101 -16.49 9.00 -20.67
C ASN A 101 -15.32 9.47 -19.80
N ALA A 102 -15.04 8.77 -18.69
CA ALA A 102 -13.88 9.04 -17.85
C ALA A 102 -12.58 8.83 -18.63
N VAL A 103 -12.42 7.68 -19.30
CA VAL A 103 -11.26 7.40 -20.16
C VAL A 103 -11.11 8.46 -21.25
N LYS A 104 -12.19 8.85 -21.95
CA LYS A 104 -12.11 9.90 -22.98
C LYS A 104 -11.65 11.22 -22.41
N ALA A 105 -12.17 11.63 -21.25
CA ALA A 105 -11.79 12.86 -20.59
C ALA A 105 -10.32 12.82 -20.13
N ALA A 106 -9.91 11.74 -19.49
CA ALA A 106 -8.54 11.51 -19.03
C ALA A 106 -7.54 11.43 -20.21
N LEU A 107 -7.87 10.72 -21.27
CA LEU A 107 -7.06 10.64 -22.49
C LEU A 107 -6.93 12.01 -23.15
N LYS A 108 -8.04 12.74 -23.27
CA LYS A 108 -8.03 14.09 -23.84
C LYS A 108 -7.12 15.01 -23.03
N GLN A 109 -7.19 14.95 -21.70
CA GLN A 109 -6.29 15.69 -20.81
C GLN A 109 -4.82 15.37 -21.10
N ALA A 110 -4.48 14.09 -21.21
CA ALA A 110 -3.11 13.65 -21.44
C ALA A 110 -2.59 14.11 -22.82
N LEU A 111 -3.42 14.04 -23.87
CA LEU A 111 -3.05 14.49 -25.21
C LEU A 111 -3.00 16.02 -25.34
N ASP A 112 -3.88 16.75 -24.67
CA ASP A 112 -3.82 18.22 -24.62
C ASP A 112 -2.51 18.69 -23.96
N GLN A 113 -2.08 18.02 -22.89
CA GLN A 113 -0.77 18.24 -22.27
C GLN A 113 0.38 17.97 -23.25
N ALA A 114 0.33 16.84 -23.95
CA ALA A 114 1.33 16.46 -24.95
C ALA A 114 1.43 17.49 -26.10
N MET A 115 0.30 18.02 -26.56
CA MET A 115 0.26 19.05 -27.61
C MET A 115 0.60 20.47 -27.10
N GLY A 116 0.79 20.65 -25.80
CA GLY A 116 0.92 21.98 -25.20
C GLY A 116 -0.32 22.87 -25.39
N VAL A 117 -1.48 22.23 -25.62
CA VAL A 117 -2.78 22.92 -25.74
C VAL A 117 -3.20 23.32 -24.34
N VAL A 118 -2.89 24.56 -23.96
CA VAL A 118 -3.54 25.19 -22.82
C VAL A 118 -4.89 25.69 -23.32
N SER A 119 -5.94 24.88 -23.19
CA SER A 119 -7.30 25.41 -23.31
C SER A 119 -7.45 26.52 -22.28
N GLU A 120 -7.94 27.70 -22.68
CA GLU A 120 -8.24 28.76 -21.70
C GLU A 120 -9.16 28.17 -20.62
N GLN A 121 -8.75 28.31 -19.36
CA GLN A 121 -9.54 27.83 -18.23
C GLN A 121 -10.90 28.51 -18.27
N THR A 122 -11.94 27.69 -18.32
CA THR A 122 -13.32 28.15 -18.20
C THR A 122 -13.46 28.89 -16.89
N ALA A 123 -14.03 30.09 -16.96
CA ALA A 123 -14.25 30.87 -15.76
C ALA A 123 -15.17 30.11 -14.81
N LEU A 124 -14.71 29.92 -13.58
CA LEU A 124 -15.47 29.29 -12.52
C LEU A 124 -16.39 30.32 -11.85
N ASN A 125 -17.57 29.87 -11.47
CA ASN A 125 -18.44 30.63 -10.60
C ASN A 125 -17.89 30.60 -9.17
N ASP A 126 -17.87 31.76 -8.53
CA ASP A 126 -17.53 31.85 -7.11
C ASP A 126 -18.60 31.14 -6.26
N GLY A 127 -18.16 30.39 -5.25
CA GLY A 127 -19.05 29.66 -4.37
C GLY A 127 -18.33 28.66 -3.48
N THR A 128 -19.07 28.09 -2.53
CA THR A 128 -18.64 26.93 -1.76
C THR A 128 -19.50 25.75 -2.18
N TYR A 129 -18.85 24.66 -2.56
CA TYR A 129 -19.46 23.47 -3.14
C TYR A 129 -19.23 22.27 -2.22
N SER A 130 -20.31 21.69 -1.71
CA SER A 130 -20.27 20.48 -0.89
C SER A 130 -20.24 19.24 -1.78
N VAL A 131 -19.24 18.41 -1.57
CA VAL A 131 -18.88 17.25 -2.41
C VAL A 131 -18.51 16.06 -1.53
N LYS A 132 -18.58 14.85 -2.09
CA LYS A 132 -18.18 13.61 -1.38
C LYS A 132 -17.43 12.65 -2.30
N SER A 133 -16.47 11.90 -1.75
CA SER A 133 -15.69 10.91 -2.49
C SER A 133 -15.34 9.70 -1.63
N THR A 134 -15.10 8.54 -2.24
CA THR A 134 -14.68 7.33 -1.52
C THR A 134 -13.20 7.42 -1.17
N GLY A 135 -12.89 7.33 0.13
CA GLY A 135 -11.52 7.27 0.63
C GLY A 135 -10.98 5.85 0.75
N TYR A 136 -9.95 5.68 1.57
CA TYR A 136 -9.37 4.38 1.91
C TYR A 136 -10.33 3.54 2.76
N SER A 137 -11.05 4.19 3.68
CA SER A 137 -12.00 3.60 4.64
C SER A 137 -12.96 2.56 4.04
N TRP A 138 -13.29 1.56 4.85
CA TRP A 138 -14.29 0.54 4.53
C TRP A 138 -15.69 0.89 5.02
N THR A 139 -15.82 1.92 5.85
CA THR A 139 -17.05 2.23 6.60
C THR A 139 -17.79 3.45 6.09
N GLY A 140 -17.17 4.32 5.28
CA GLY A 140 -17.84 5.45 4.65
C GLY A 140 -16.97 6.34 3.77
N MET A 141 -17.56 7.44 3.30
CA MET A 141 -16.98 8.40 2.35
C MET A 141 -16.37 9.63 3.04
N ILE A 142 -15.48 10.35 2.34
CA ILE A 142 -14.99 11.66 2.78
C ILE A 142 -15.90 12.73 2.18
N SER A 143 -16.36 13.68 3.00
CA SER A 143 -17.11 14.85 2.57
C SER A 143 -16.28 16.12 2.76
N ALA A 144 -16.41 17.08 1.84
CA ALA A 144 -15.73 18.36 1.94
C ALA A 144 -16.54 19.52 1.37
N ASP A 145 -16.25 20.71 1.87
CA ASP A 145 -16.64 21.99 1.28
C ASP A 145 -15.43 22.59 0.55
N VAL A 146 -15.55 22.74 -0.77
CA VAL A 146 -14.52 23.36 -1.61
C VAL A 146 -14.97 24.75 -2.02
N THR A 147 -14.18 25.77 -1.69
CA THR A 147 -14.50 27.17 -2.00
C THR A 147 -13.72 27.65 -3.22
N ILE A 148 -14.45 28.02 -4.26
CA ILE A 148 -13.92 28.69 -5.45
C ILE A 148 -14.14 30.19 -5.33
N LYS A 149 -13.09 30.96 -5.60
CA LYS A 149 -13.14 32.41 -5.59
C LYS A 149 -12.17 33.01 -6.59
N ASP A 150 -12.62 33.99 -7.37
CA ASP A 150 -11.79 34.70 -8.35
C ASP A 150 -11.08 33.74 -9.33
N ASN A 151 -11.80 32.70 -9.79
CA ASN A 151 -11.29 31.58 -10.61
C ASN A 151 -10.20 30.72 -9.95
N LYS A 152 -10.15 30.66 -8.61
CA LYS A 152 -9.16 29.88 -7.86
C LYS A 152 -9.80 28.97 -6.84
N ILE A 153 -9.16 27.83 -6.58
CA ILE A 153 -9.40 27.02 -5.40
C ILE A 153 -8.86 27.80 -4.21
N SER A 154 -9.75 28.30 -3.36
CA SER A 154 -9.38 29.20 -2.25
C SER A 154 -9.39 28.53 -0.89
N ALA A 155 -10.16 27.45 -0.73
CA ALA A 155 -10.16 26.62 0.47
C ALA A 155 -10.73 25.24 0.14
N ILE A 156 -10.25 24.24 0.87
CA ILE A 156 -10.81 22.87 0.91
C ILE A 156 -10.97 22.55 2.39
N THR A 157 -12.17 22.24 2.85
CA THR A 157 -12.45 21.91 4.26
C THR A 157 -13.11 20.55 4.32
N ILE A 158 -12.43 19.57 4.91
CA ILE A 158 -13.03 18.27 5.21
C ILE A 158 -14.12 18.46 6.27
N THR A 159 -15.34 18.05 5.96
CA THR A 159 -16.52 18.22 6.83
C THR A 159 -16.91 16.92 7.53
N GLU A 160 -16.59 15.77 6.93
CA GLU A 160 -16.81 14.44 7.48
C GLU A 160 -15.78 13.46 6.90
N GLU A 161 -15.28 12.54 7.72
CA GLU A 161 -14.37 11.47 7.31
C GLU A 161 -14.64 10.19 8.13
N HIS A 162 -14.36 9.03 7.53
CA HIS A 162 -14.52 7.71 8.14
C HIS A 162 -13.22 6.89 8.13
N GLU A 163 -12.08 7.53 7.97
CA GLU A 163 -10.74 6.94 7.80
C GLU A 163 -10.12 6.45 9.11
N SER A 164 -10.93 6.19 10.14
CA SER A 164 -10.46 5.98 11.52
C SER A 164 -9.41 4.88 11.68
N GLU A 165 -9.49 3.83 10.86
CA GLU A 165 -8.59 2.70 10.81
C GLU A 165 -7.19 3.11 10.32
N THR A 166 -7.11 4.11 9.45
CA THR A 166 -5.84 4.68 8.94
C THR A 166 -5.73 6.17 9.22
N GLY A 167 -6.35 6.65 10.32
CA GLY A 167 -6.67 8.07 10.51
C GLY A 167 -5.47 9.01 10.40
N GLU A 168 -4.28 8.61 10.85
CA GLU A 168 -3.07 9.45 10.75
C GLU A 168 -2.43 9.43 9.36
N ILE A 169 -2.55 8.32 8.65
CA ILE A 169 -2.13 8.24 7.25
C ILE A 169 -3.04 9.15 6.42
N ALA A 170 -4.35 9.09 6.66
CA ALA A 170 -5.33 9.99 6.04
C ALA A 170 -5.09 11.46 6.42
N GLN A 171 -4.79 11.74 7.69
CA GLN A 171 -4.46 13.10 8.16
C GLN A 171 -3.26 13.69 7.43
N THR A 172 -2.25 12.88 7.13
CA THR A 172 -1.09 13.33 6.34
C THR A 172 -1.50 13.78 4.94
N ALA A 173 -2.48 13.12 4.31
CA ALA A 173 -3.06 13.59 3.05
C ALA A 173 -3.86 14.88 3.24
N PHE A 174 -4.66 15.01 4.30
CA PHE A 174 -5.39 16.26 4.57
C PHE A 174 -4.45 17.45 4.79
N ASP A 175 -3.37 17.25 5.53
CA ASP A 175 -2.43 18.32 5.87
C ASP A 175 -1.58 18.76 4.65
N LEU A 176 -1.16 17.81 3.80
CA LEU A 176 -0.23 18.11 2.71
C LEU A 176 -0.91 18.28 1.35
N MET A 177 -1.88 17.43 1.01
CA MET A 177 -2.50 17.45 -0.33
C MET A 177 -3.37 18.70 -0.52
N ILE A 178 -4.10 19.11 0.52
CA ILE A 178 -4.97 20.30 0.47
C ILE A 178 -4.12 21.55 0.19
N ASP A 179 -3.05 21.75 0.96
CA ASP A 179 -2.17 22.89 0.80
C ASP A 179 -1.51 22.88 -0.59
N ARG A 180 -1.00 21.72 -1.05
CA ARG A 180 -0.39 21.60 -2.39
C ARG A 180 -1.39 21.91 -3.51
N LEU A 181 -2.64 21.44 -3.41
CA LEU A 181 -3.67 21.75 -4.41
C LEU A 181 -3.99 23.25 -4.45
N ILE A 182 -4.07 23.90 -3.29
CA ILE A 182 -4.32 25.35 -3.19
C ILE A 182 -3.10 26.14 -3.70
N GLU A 183 -1.89 25.71 -3.42
CA GLU A 183 -0.67 26.39 -3.89
C GLU A 183 -0.49 26.24 -5.40
N ASN A 184 -0.64 25.02 -5.91
CA ASN A 184 -0.40 24.70 -7.32
C ASN A 184 -1.53 25.14 -8.24
N GLN A 185 -2.77 25.24 -7.71
CA GLN A 185 -3.98 25.45 -8.51
C GLN A 185 -4.08 24.44 -9.66
N SER A 186 -3.77 23.18 -9.36
CA SER A 186 -3.67 22.12 -10.35
C SER A 186 -4.02 20.76 -9.78
N LEU A 187 -4.88 20.02 -10.49
CA LEU A 187 -5.20 18.62 -10.24
C LEU A 187 -4.04 17.68 -10.59
N ALA A 188 -3.05 18.13 -11.38
CA ALA A 188 -1.82 17.40 -11.66
C ALA A 188 -0.82 17.42 -10.48
N THR A 189 -1.27 17.85 -9.29
CA THR A 189 -0.51 17.77 -8.05
C THR A 189 -0.32 16.30 -7.65
N ASP A 190 0.95 15.91 -7.46
CA ASP A 190 1.34 14.58 -7.00
C ASP A 190 0.60 14.18 -5.72
N THR A 191 0.28 12.89 -5.64
CA THR A 191 -0.28 12.30 -4.42
C THR A 191 0.75 12.28 -3.28
N ILE A 192 0.24 12.17 -2.06
CA ILE A 192 1.09 11.95 -0.89
C ILE A 192 1.49 10.48 -0.83
N SER A 193 2.79 10.20 -0.92
CA SER A 193 3.32 8.84 -0.82
C SER A 193 2.91 8.19 0.51
N GLY A 194 2.34 6.98 0.42
CA GLY A 194 1.79 6.25 1.57
C GLY A 194 0.32 6.59 1.89
N ALA A 195 -0.26 7.64 1.30
CA ALA A 195 -1.65 8.05 1.47
C ALA A 195 -2.35 8.31 0.13
N THR A 196 -2.02 7.50 -0.89
CA THR A 196 -2.44 7.68 -2.29
C THR A 196 -3.96 7.67 -2.45
N THR A 197 -4.67 6.70 -1.86
CA THR A 197 -6.13 6.59 -1.98
C THR A 197 -6.84 7.82 -1.42
N THR A 198 -6.46 8.26 -0.20
CA THR A 198 -7.02 9.47 0.40
C THR A 198 -6.63 10.74 -0.38
N SER A 199 -5.40 10.81 -0.92
CA SER A 199 -4.98 11.93 -1.80
C SER A 199 -5.83 12.02 -3.06
N ASN A 200 -6.13 10.89 -3.69
CA ASN A 200 -7.00 10.82 -4.87
C ASN A 200 -8.44 11.22 -4.52
N ALA A 201 -8.95 10.81 -3.36
CA ALA A 201 -10.25 11.27 -2.88
C ALA A 201 -10.31 12.80 -2.72
N ILE A 202 -9.26 13.43 -2.15
CA ILE A 202 -9.17 14.90 -2.06
C ILE A 202 -9.13 15.55 -3.44
N ARG A 203 -8.37 14.99 -4.39
CA ARG A 203 -8.34 15.46 -5.78
C ARG A 203 -9.72 15.37 -6.43
N ASP A 204 -10.43 14.27 -6.24
CA ASP A 204 -11.77 14.06 -6.78
C ASP A 204 -12.80 15.04 -6.19
N LEU A 205 -12.74 15.31 -4.88
CA LEU A 205 -13.56 16.35 -4.24
C LEU A 205 -13.39 17.72 -4.95
N VAL A 206 -12.15 18.11 -5.24
CA VAL A 206 -11.87 19.36 -5.97
C VAL A 206 -12.36 19.30 -7.41
N SER A 207 -12.17 18.16 -8.10
CA SER A 207 -12.67 17.93 -9.45
C SER A 207 -14.20 18.11 -9.53
N GLN A 208 -14.95 17.48 -8.62
CA GLN A 208 -16.40 17.64 -8.53
C GLN A 208 -16.81 19.10 -8.28
N ALA A 209 -16.09 19.82 -7.41
CA ALA A 209 -16.37 21.23 -7.13
C ALA A 209 -16.13 22.13 -8.35
N ILE A 210 -15.09 21.87 -9.15
CA ILE A 210 -14.84 22.58 -10.42
C ILE A 210 -16.01 22.38 -11.39
N VAL A 211 -16.52 21.16 -11.52
CA VAL A 211 -17.70 20.87 -12.36
C VAL A 211 -18.93 21.63 -11.86
N LEU A 212 -19.20 21.61 -10.54
CA LEU A 212 -20.31 22.34 -9.95
C LEU A 212 -20.16 23.87 -10.09
N ALA A 213 -18.92 24.37 -10.14
CA ALA A 213 -18.60 25.76 -10.43
C ALA A 213 -18.74 26.13 -11.91
N GLY A 214 -19.05 25.18 -12.79
CA GLY A 214 -19.23 25.39 -14.23
C GLY A 214 -17.96 25.29 -15.06
N GLY A 215 -16.87 24.77 -14.48
CA GLY A 215 -15.61 24.51 -15.18
C GLY A 215 -15.47 23.07 -15.66
N ASP A 216 -14.30 22.80 -16.24
CA ASP A 216 -13.88 21.48 -16.70
C ASP A 216 -12.57 21.09 -15.99
N PRO A 217 -12.57 20.04 -15.15
CA PRO A 217 -11.36 19.53 -14.48
C PRO A 217 -10.19 19.26 -15.43
N ALA A 218 -10.47 18.94 -16.69
CA ALA A 218 -9.42 18.73 -17.68
C ALA A 218 -8.51 19.95 -17.90
N GLN A 219 -9.03 21.14 -17.64
CA GLN A 219 -8.34 22.41 -17.79
C GLN A 219 -7.50 22.79 -16.56
N TRP A 220 -7.50 21.94 -15.54
CA TRP A 220 -6.78 22.11 -14.28
C TRP A 220 -5.57 21.18 -14.15
N GLN A 221 -5.06 20.64 -15.27
CA GLN A 221 -3.93 19.71 -15.29
C GLN A 221 -2.58 20.39 -15.58
N LYS A 222 -2.38 21.60 -15.04
CA LYS A 222 -1.11 22.31 -15.24
C LYS A 222 0.01 21.55 -14.50
N ALA A 223 1.04 21.10 -15.23
CA ALA A 223 2.19 20.42 -14.62
C ALA A 223 2.81 21.25 -13.49
N VAL A 224 3.07 20.60 -12.36
CA VAL A 224 3.75 21.19 -11.20
C VAL A 224 5.25 21.15 -11.46
N GLU A 225 5.91 22.31 -11.44
CA GLU A 225 7.35 22.39 -11.67
C GLU A 225 8.13 21.68 -10.56
N LYS A 226 9.02 20.78 -10.96
CA LYS A 226 9.95 20.09 -10.06
C LYS A 226 11.28 20.85 -9.99
N LYS A 227 11.91 20.81 -8.81
CA LYS A 227 13.28 21.24 -8.62
C LYS A 227 14.24 20.30 -9.34
N SER A 228 15.47 20.79 -9.55
CA SER A 228 16.58 20.01 -10.14
C SER A 228 17.87 20.15 -9.33
N ASP A 229 17.75 20.67 -8.11
CA ASP A 229 18.88 20.87 -7.21
C ASP A 229 19.45 19.52 -6.75
N THR A 230 20.76 19.49 -6.50
CA THR A 230 21.44 18.38 -5.84
C THR A 230 21.96 18.83 -4.47
N VAL A 231 21.53 18.15 -3.42
CA VAL A 231 21.98 18.35 -2.04
C VAL A 231 22.90 17.21 -1.65
N LYS A 232 24.09 17.55 -1.16
CA LYS A 232 25.04 16.56 -0.61
C LYS A 232 25.00 16.60 0.90
N LEU A 233 24.79 15.45 1.52
CA LEU A 233 24.81 15.29 2.97
C LEU A 233 25.94 14.32 3.33
N GLU A 234 26.93 14.76 4.09
CA GLU A 234 28.15 13.99 4.38
C GLU A 234 28.37 13.86 5.89
N GLY A 235 29.21 12.89 6.30
CA GLY A 235 29.65 12.72 7.69
C GLY A 235 28.65 11.97 8.57
N TYR A 236 28.05 10.91 8.02
CA TYR A 236 27.24 9.96 8.78
C TYR A 236 27.97 8.63 8.89
N ASP A 237 27.84 7.98 10.04
CA ASP A 237 28.40 6.65 10.27
C ASP A 237 27.43 5.58 9.74
N VAL A 238 26.12 5.87 9.83
CA VAL A 238 25.03 4.97 9.43
C VAL A 238 23.96 5.72 8.63
N ILE A 239 23.57 5.16 7.49
CA ILE A 239 22.39 5.59 6.72
C ILE A 239 21.30 4.52 6.87
N VAL A 240 20.08 4.94 7.20
CA VAL A 240 18.92 4.06 7.29
C VAL A 240 17.94 4.38 6.16
N VAL A 241 17.65 3.38 5.34
CA VAL A 241 16.76 3.50 4.18
C VAL A 241 15.42 2.85 4.48
N GLY A 242 14.38 3.66 4.62
CA GLY A 242 13.06 3.27 5.12
C GLY A 242 12.96 3.51 6.63
N LEU A 243 11.94 4.25 7.05
CA LEU A 243 11.62 4.55 8.44
C LEU A 243 10.27 3.95 8.82
N GLY A 244 10.08 2.69 8.40
CA GLY A 244 9.13 1.77 9.01
C GLY A 244 9.60 1.36 10.41
N GLY A 245 8.87 0.43 11.05
CA GLY A 245 9.22 -0.04 12.38
C GLY A 245 10.68 -0.48 12.53
N SER A 246 11.21 -1.31 11.63
CA SER A 246 12.56 -1.87 11.75
C SER A 246 13.64 -0.83 11.46
N GLY A 247 13.36 0.10 10.55
CA GLY A 247 14.22 1.23 10.24
C GLY A 247 14.35 2.19 11.42
N ILE A 248 13.22 2.59 12.02
CA ILE A 248 13.22 3.45 13.22
C ILE A 248 13.96 2.77 14.37
N LEU A 249 13.68 1.49 14.63
CA LEU A 249 14.35 0.76 15.71
C LEU A 249 15.87 0.61 15.45
N SER A 250 16.29 0.41 14.20
CA SER A 250 17.70 0.43 13.80
C SER A 250 18.34 1.80 13.98
N TYR A 251 17.63 2.87 13.59
CA TYR A 251 18.06 4.25 13.79
C TYR A 251 18.30 4.53 15.27
N CYS A 252 17.33 4.20 16.13
CA CYS A 252 17.43 4.35 17.58
C CYS A 252 18.62 3.58 18.15
N ALA A 253 18.78 2.31 17.77
CA ALA A 253 19.88 1.47 18.23
C ALA A 253 21.25 2.02 17.79
N ALA A 254 21.40 2.43 16.53
CA ALA A 254 22.63 3.03 16.03
C ALA A 254 22.94 4.36 16.75
N ALA A 255 21.96 5.25 16.88
CA ALA A 255 22.14 6.55 17.50
C ALA A 255 22.54 6.46 18.98
N ASP A 256 22.03 5.46 19.73
CA ASP A 256 22.37 5.25 21.15
C ASP A 256 23.85 4.91 21.37
N THR A 257 24.51 4.34 20.37
CA THR A 257 25.96 4.08 20.41
C THR A 257 26.82 5.35 20.29
N GLY A 258 26.20 6.48 19.94
CA GLY A 258 26.89 7.73 19.63
C GLY A 258 27.21 7.94 18.14
N ALA A 259 26.76 7.03 17.26
CA ALA A 259 26.87 7.19 15.82
C ALA A 259 26.06 8.39 15.29
N ASN A 260 26.57 9.02 14.23
CA ASN A 260 25.87 10.01 13.44
C ASN A 260 24.99 9.28 12.41
N VAL A 261 23.67 9.38 12.57
CA VAL A 261 22.71 8.59 11.79
C VAL A 261 21.84 9.50 10.93
N PHE A 262 21.68 9.14 9.65
CA PHE A 262 20.71 9.79 8.76
C PHE A 262 19.68 8.81 8.22
N GLY A 263 18.40 9.12 8.42
CA GLY A 263 17.28 8.31 7.94
C GLY A 263 16.60 8.92 6.71
N ILE A 264 16.10 8.09 5.80
CA ILE A 264 15.22 8.53 4.71
C ILE A 264 13.98 7.66 4.61
N GLU A 265 12.84 8.29 4.28
CA GLU A 265 11.54 7.63 4.11
C GLU A 265 10.82 8.21 2.89
N LYS A 266 10.28 7.32 2.06
CA LYS A 266 9.52 7.67 0.86
C LYS A 266 8.15 8.23 1.22
N ALA A 267 7.51 7.70 2.26
CA ALA A 267 6.23 8.17 2.75
C ALA A 267 6.34 9.54 3.44
N ALA A 268 5.22 10.23 3.54
CA ALA A 268 5.11 11.49 4.29
C ALA A 268 4.94 11.30 5.81
N LYS A 269 4.90 10.04 6.28
CA LYS A 269 4.70 9.70 7.69
C LYS A 269 5.57 8.51 8.08
N LEU A 270 6.04 8.51 9.32
CA LEU A 270 6.84 7.46 9.94
C LEU A 270 6.02 6.20 10.28
N GLY A 271 6.71 5.06 10.38
CA GLY A 271 6.18 3.81 10.96
C GLY A 271 5.80 2.72 9.96
N GLY A 272 5.53 3.09 8.70
CA GLY A 272 5.23 2.14 7.61
C GLY A 272 4.13 1.14 7.98
N GLN A 273 4.26 -0.11 7.51
CA GLN A 273 3.30 -1.18 7.85
C GLN A 273 3.20 -1.46 9.36
N SER A 274 4.26 -1.21 10.14
CA SER A 274 4.23 -1.51 11.58
C SER A 274 3.23 -0.65 12.33
N ALA A 275 2.93 0.57 11.83
CA ALA A 275 1.92 1.45 12.39
C ALA A 275 0.48 0.89 12.30
N THR A 276 0.23 -0.08 11.41
CA THR A 276 -1.09 -0.67 11.17
C THR A 276 -1.18 -2.13 11.63
N THR A 277 -0.37 -2.53 12.60
CA THR A 277 -0.39 -3.89 13.19
C THR A 277 -0.58 -3.87 14.71
N THR A 278 -0.81 -5.04 15.33
CA THR A 278 -1.21 -5.11 16.74
C THR A 278 -0.04 -5.04 17.74
N GLY A 279 1.05 -5.78 17.54
CA GLY A 279 2.23 -5.74 18.42
C GLY A 279 3.18 -6.93 18.24
N PRO A 280 4.28 -6.99 19.01
CA PRO A 280 5.31 -8.03 18.90
C PRO A 280 5.13 -9.22 19.86
N MET A 281 5.55 -10.40 19.42
CA MET A 281 5.85 -11.52 20.33
C MET A 281 6.80 -11.03 21.44
N VAL A 282 6.56 -11.45 22.68
CA VAL A 282 7.35 -11.05 23.84
C VAL A 282 7.60 -12.25 24.74
N ILE A 283 8.85 -12.69 24.80
CA ILE A 283 9.31 -13.76 25.67
C ILE A 283 10.50 -13.24 26.49
N ASN A 284 10.58 -13.62 27.77
CA ASN A 284 11.66 -13.25 28.70
C ASN A 284 11.81 -11.73 28.97
N SER A 285 10.78 -10.92 28.75
CA SER A 285 10.81 -9.51 29.19
C SER A 285 10.92 -9.41 30.71
N LYS A 286 11.67 -8.41 31.17
CA LYS A 286 11.89 -8.04 32.57
C LYS A 286 11.24 -6.71 32.94
N SER A 287 10.58 -6.07 31.97
CA SER A 287 9.83 -4.83 32.21
C SER A 287 8.77 -5.04 33.28
N ALA A 288 8.60 -4.04 34.15
CA ALA A 288 7.62 -4.06 35.23
C ALA A 288 6.17 -4.26 34.73
N VAL A 289 5.90 -3.90 33.46
CA VAL A 289 4.60 -4.15 32.82
C VAL A 289 4.24 -5.64 32.78
N TYR A 290 5.26 -6.51 32.78
CA TYR A 290 5.09 -7.95 32.66
C TYR A 290 5.56 -8.71 33.90
N GLU A 291 5.71 -8.06 35.07
CA GLU A 291 6.22 -8.70 36.29
C GLU A 291 5.38 -9.90 36.75
N ASP A 292 4.08 -9.88 36.47
CA ASP A 292 3.12 -10.95 36.79
C ASP A 292 2.87 -11.92 35.62
N VAL A 293 3.62 -11.81 34.53
CA VAL A 293 3.46 -12.64 33.32
C VAL A 293 4.39 -13.86 33.38
N THR A 294 3.82 -15.04 33.15
CA THR A 294 4.55 -16.28 32.90
C THR A 294 4.56 -16.55 31.40
N PHE A 295 5.61 -16.12 30.72
CA PHE A 295 5.76 -16.30 29.28
C PHE A 295 5.78 -17.77 28.86
N ALA A 296 5.51 -18.01 27.58
CA ALA A 296 5.79 -19.30 26.95
C ALA A 296 7.26 -19.69 27.17
N ASN A 297 7.51 -20.99 27.37
CA ASN A 297 8.86 -21.50 27.53
C ASN A 297 9.65 -21.31 26.21
N PRO A 298 10.78 -20.56 26.21
CA PRO A 298 11.54 -20.28 25.00
C PRO A 298 12.06 -21.56 24.33
N ASP A 299 12.43 -22.60 25.09
CA ASP A 299 12.87 -23.88 24.52
C ASP A 299 11.75 -24.53 23.69
N ASP A 300 10.52 -24.50 24.21
CA ASP A 300 9.36 -25.10 23.54
C ASP A 300 9.01 -24.33 22.26
N VAL A 301 9.08 -22.99 22.30
CA VAL A 301 8.86 -22.13 21.14
C VAL A 301 9.95 -22.35 20.09
N TYR A 302 11.22 -22.33 20.49
CA TYR A 302 12.37 -22.53 19.60
C TYR A 302 12.32 -23.91 18.92
N ASN A 303 12.15 -24.99 19.70
CA ASN A 303 12.08 -26.34 19.15
C ASN A 303 10.89 -26.48 18.19
N THR A 304 9.72 -25.92 18.55
CA THR A 304 8.55 -25.92 17.65
C THR A 304 8.85 -25.16 16.36
N TRP A 305 9.58 -24.06 16.42
CA TRP A 305 9.92 -23.25 15.26
C TRP A 305 10.91 -23.97 14.35
N ILE A 306 11.98 -24.55 14.90
CA ILE A 306 12.94 -25.37 14.14
C ILE A 306 12.25 -26.57 13.49
N ASP A 307 11.37 -27.27 14.23
CA ASP A 307 10.56 -28.36 13.68
C ASP A 307 9.62 -27.86 12.56
N TYR A 308 9.10 -26.63 12.69
CA TYR A 308 8.25 -26.01 11.67
C TYR A 308 9.01 -25.66 10.40
N VAL A 309 10.22 -25.10 10.50
CA VAL A 309 11.02 -24.75 9.31
C VAL A 309 11.79 -25.95 8.73
N GLU A 310 11.90 -27.05 9.47
CA GLU A 310 12.56 -28.30 9.04
C GLU A 310 14.03 -28.09 8.59
N SER A 311 14.70 -27.08 9.15
CA SER A 311 16.05 -26.64 8.76
C SER A 311 16.79 -26.04 9.95
N ASP A 312 18.10 -26.28 10.03
CA ASP A 312 19.00 -25.68 11.01
C ASP A 312 19.92 -24.59 10.43
N VAL A 313 19.78 -24.28 9.13
CA VAL A 313 20.64 -23.31 8.41
C VAL A 313 20.63 -21.92 9.03
N LYS A 314 19.48 -21.49 9.56
CA LYS A 314 19.26 -20.19 10.22
C LYS A 314 18.86 -20.34 11.69
N ALA A 315 19.27 -21.44 12.32
CA ALA A 315 18.89 -21.78 13.69
C ALA A 315 19.40 -20.78 14.73
N ASP A 316 20.53 -20.12 14.45
CA ASP A 316 21.09 -19.04 15.28
C ASP A 316 20.21 -17.80 15.26
N ILE A 317 19.70 -17.40 14.10
CA ILE A 317 18.77 -16.28 13.97
C ILE A 317 17.44 -16.55 14.67
N ILE A 318 16.86 -17.74 14.45
CA ILE A 318 15.61 -18.14 15.13
C ILE A 318 15.81 -18.20 16.64
N HIS A 319 16.97 -18.67 17.10
CA HIS A 319 17.31 -18.64 18.51
C HIS A 319 17.32 -17.20 19.04
N GLU A 320 17.98 -16.27 18.34
CA GLU A 320 18.01 -14.86 18.74
C GLU A 320 16.61 -14.24 18.81
N ALA A 321 15.79 -14.49 17.79
CA ALA A 321 14.42 -14.01 17.70
C ALA A 321 13.52 -14.50 18.84
N VAL A 322 13.71 -15.74 19.30
CA VAL A 322 12.92 -16.32 20.39
C VAL A 322 13.41 -15.84 21.75
N TYR A 323 14.68 -16.08 22.07
CA TYR A 323 15.19 -15.93 23.43
C TYR A 323 15.34 -14.47 23.87
N ASN A 324 15.55 -13.56 22.91
CA ASN A 324 15.79 -12.14 23.18
C ASN A 324 14.65 -11.21 22.73
N SER A 325 13.53 -11.74 22.21
CA SER A 325 12.34 -10.94 21.84
C SER A 325 11.94 -9.92 22.90
N GLY A 326 11.76 -10.34 24.16
CA GLY A 326 11.42 -9.45 25.26
C GLY A 326 12.57 -8.58 25.75
N THR A 327 13.82 -9.04 25.63
CA THR A 327 14.99 -8.26 26.03
C THR A 327 15.17 -7.05 25.13
N TYR A 328 15.02 -7.23 23.81
CA TYR A 328 15.10 -6.11 22.87
C TYR A 328 13.88 -5.21 22.95
N LEU A 329 12.69 -5.76 23.15
CA LEU A 329 11.50 -4.96 23.43
C LEU A 329 11.71 -4.04 24.64
N ASP A 330 12.24 -4.58 25.75
CA ASP A 330 12.53 -3.81 26.97
C ASP A 330 13.49 -2.65 26.69
N TYR A 331 14.55 -2.88 25.91
CA TYR A 331 15.49 -1.83 25.52
C TYR A 331 14.80 -0.61 24.88
N TYR A 332 13.85 -0.85 23.97
CA TYR A 332 13.13 0.25 23.32
C TYR A 332 12.05 0.89 24.21
N MET A 333 11.46 0.12 25.13
CA MET A 333 10.58 0.68 26.16
C MET A 333 11.35 1.64 27.07
N GLU A 334 12.52 1.22 27.56
CA GLU A 334 13.33 1.96 28.53
C GLU A 334 13.93 3.23 27.92
N ASN A 335 14.46 3.15 26.69
CA ASN A 335 15.27 4.23 26.12
C ASN A 335 14.47 5.12 25.16
N PHE A 336 13.55 4.54 24.39
CA PHE A 336 12.89 5.23 23.27
C PHE A 336 11.40 5.48 23.47
N GLY A 337 10.84 5.07 24.63
CA GLY A 337 9.47 5.42 25.02
C GLY A 337 8.41 4.66 24.23
N PHE A 338 8.69 3.41 23.88
CA PHE A 338 7.66 2.48 23.44
C PHE A 338 6.84 2.00 24.65
N GLU A 339 5.54 1.81 24.43
CA GLU A 339 4.56 1.44 25.44
C GLU A 339 3.69 0.30 24.94
N PHE A 340 3.66 -0.75 25.76
CA PHE A 340 2.91 -1.97 25.50
C PHE A 340 2.11 -2.37 26.73
N ALA A 341 0.98 -3.05 26.53
CA ALA A 341 0.27 -3.69 27.63
C ALA A 341 -0.65 -4.83 27.16
N GLY A 342 -0.91 -5.72 28.10
CA GLY A 342 -1.82 -6.84 27.93
C GLY A 342 -1.25 -7.95 27.05
N MET A 343 -1.69 -9.18 27.31
CA MET A 343 -1.25 -10.37 26.61
C MET A 343 -2.32 -10.91 25.68
N ILE A 344 -1.88 -11.49 24.57
CA ILE A 344 -2.67 -12.27 23.62
C ILE A 344 -2.05 -13.68 23.54
N MET A 345 -2.93 -14.67 23.40
CA MET A 345 -2.57 -16.07 23.17
C MET A 345 -2.09 -16.30 21.73
N SER A 346 -1.30 -17.34 21.52
CA SER A 346 -0.99 -17.82 20.16
C SER A 346 -2.25 -18.31 19.42
N PHE A 347 -2.30 -18.08 18.10
CA PHE A 347 -3.40 -18.56 17.25
C PHE A 347 -3.40 -20.08 17.09
N ALA A 348 -2.22 -20.70 17.01
CA ALA A 348 -2.05 -22.13 16.73
C ALA A 348 -1.64 -22.97 17.95
N LYS A 349 -1.13 -22.33 19.00
CA LYS A 349 -0.68 -22.99 20.25
C LYS A 349 -1.38 -22.36 21.46
N PRO A 350 -2.66 -22.64 21.71
CA PRO A 350 -3.42 -22.00 22.80
C PRO A 350 -2.78 -22.12 24.20
N GLU A 351 -1.95 -23.15 24.41
CA GLU A 351 -1.13 -23.32 25.61
C GLU A 351 -0.10 -22.19 25.83
N TRP A 352 0.34 -21.51 24.75
CA TRP A 352 1.13 -20.28 24.79
C TRP A 352 0.23 -19.06 25.03
N SER A 353 -0.44 -19.05 26.19
CA SER A 353 -1.47 -18.07 26.55
C SER A 353 -0.93 -16.66 26.87
N GLN A 354 0.39 -16.52 27.03
CA GLN A 354 1.10 -15.26 27.27
C GLN A 354 2.32 -15.15 26.35
N PHE A 355 2.04 -14.90 25.07
CA PHE A 355 3.03 -14.99 24.00
C PHE A 355 3.24 -13.66 23.26
N TRP A 356 2.17 -12.87 23.13
CA TRP A 356 2.12 -11.70 22.27
C TRP A 356 1.58 -10.49 23.06
N THR A 357 2.16 -9.30 22.88
CA THR A 357 1.68 -8.06 23.51
C THR A 357 1.13 -7.07 22.47
N ARG A 358 0.45 -6.03 22.95
CA ARG A 358 -0.14 -4.96 22.12
C ARG A 358 0.49 -3.62 22.40
N TYR A 359 0.63 -2.79 21.37
CA TYR A 359 0.86 -1.36 21.56
C TYR A 359 -0.29 -0.73 22.34
N VAL A 360 0.02 0.23 23.21
CA VAL A 360 -0.97 1.06 23.91
C VAL A 360 -0.69 2.54 23.73
N GLY A 361 -1.73 3.33 23.58
CA GLY A 361 -1.62 4.79 23.54
C GLY A 361 -1.44 5.41 24.92
N GLU A 362 -1.17 6.71 24.92
CA GLU A 362 -0.99 7.53 26.12
C GLU A 362 -2.26 7.58 27.01
N ASP A 363 -3.42 7.29 26.43
CA ASP A 363 -4.70 7.16 27.15
C ASP A 363 -4.96 5.73 27.67
N GLY A 364 -3.98 4.83 27.54
CA GLY A 364 -4.04 3.43 27.93
C GLY A 364 -4.87 2.54 27.01
N LYS A 365 -5.37 3.05 25.86
CA LYS A 365 -6.15 2.24 24.92
C LYS A 365 -5.26 1.54 23.91
N ALA A 366 -5.62 0.30 23.59
CA ALA A 366 -5.01 -0.46 22.49
C ALA A 366 -5.95 -0.43 21.28
N ASN A 367 -5.51 0.18 20.19
CA ASN A 367 -6.19 0.09 18.89
C ASN A 367 -5.36 -0.76 17.92
N ILE A 368 -6.03 -1.66 17.20
CA ILE A 368 -5.38 -2.57 16.24
C ILE A 368 -4.99 -1.85 14.95
N PHE A 369 -5.67 -0.76 14.62
CA PHE A 369 -5.24 0.25 13.64
C PHE A 369 -5.53 1.64 14.22
N GLY A 370 -4.73 2.65 13.86
CA GLY A 370 -4.96 4.03 14.30
C GLY A 370 -3.88 4.63 15.21
N PRO A 371 -4.17 5.80 15.81
CA PRO A 371 -3.16 6.84 16.03
C PRO A 371 -2.13 6.58 17.14
N GLN A 372 -2.47 5.69 18.06
CA GLN A 372 -1.67 5.44 19.24
C GLN A 372 -0.28 4.90 18.91
N LYS A 373 -0.10 4.30 17.72
CA LYS A 373 1.15 3.65 17.30
C LYS A 373 2.12 4.60 16.61
N THR A 374 1.68 5.42 15.67
CA THR A 374 2.62 6.34 15.01
C THR A 374 3.19 7.33 16.00
N ASN A 375 2.41 7.78 16.99
CA ASN A 375 2.91 8.62 18.08
C ASN A 375 4.11 8.00 18.82
N GLN A 376 4.15 6.68 19.02
CA GLN A 376 5.31 6.06 19.65
C GLN A 376 6.53 6.05 18.74
N PHE A 377 6.33 5.79 17.44
CA PHE A 377 7.39 5.86 16.43
C PHE A 377 7.93 7.29 16.27
N ASP A 378 7.06 8.29 16.27
CA ASP A 378 7.40 9.72 16.25
C ASP A 378 8.25 10.07 17.48
N ARG A 379 7.80 9.72 18.69
CA ARG A 379 8.57 9.95 19.94
C ARG A 379 9.93 9.26 19.93
N ALA A 380 10.00 8.03 19.44
CA ALA A 380 11.25 7.27 19.36
C ALA A 380 12.25 7.95 18.41
N MET A 381 11.77 8.39 17.25
CA MET A 381 12.57 9.15 16.27
C MET A 381 13.00 10.50 16.82
N GLU A 382 12.11 11.27 17.46
CA GLU A 382 12.45 12.55 18.09
C GLU A 382 13.54 12.39 19.13
N LYS A 383 13.44 11.38 20.00
CA LYS A 383 14.47 11.09 21.01
C LYS A 383 15.80 10.73 20.37
N ALA A 384 15.80 9.82 19.40
CA ALA A 384 17.03 9.36 18.75
C ALA A 384 17.70 10.47 17.92
N ALA A 385 16.91 11.26 17.19
CA ALA A 385 17.40 12.40 16.44
C ALA A 385 17.99 13.48 17.35
N ALA A 386 17.51 13.61 18.58
CA ALA A 386 18.02 14.57 19.56
C ALA A 386 19.26 14.10 20.33
N LEU A 387 19.76 12.87 20.13
CA LEU A 387 20.94 12.35 20.84
C LEU A 387 22.24 13.10 20.47
N ASN A 388 22.34 13.62 19.25
CA ASN A 388 23.42 14.51 18.84
C ASN A 388 22.96 15.45 17.71
N ASP A 389 23.68 16.56 17.49
CA ASP A 389 23.31 17.61 16.52
C ASP A 389 23.42 17.17 15.04
N LYS A 390 24.07 16.03 14.77
CA LYS A 390 24.31 15.55 13.42
C LYS A 390 23.19 14.61 12.95
N ASN A 391 22.56 13.90 13.89
CA ASN A 391 21.45 13.02 13.60
C ASN A 391 20.33 13.78 12.88
N GLY A 392 19.76 13.15 11.85
CA GLY A 392 18.65 13.72 11.12
C GLY A 392 17.89 12.67 10.33
N TYR A 393 16.77 13.07 9.76
CA TYR A 393 16.05 12.25 8.79
C TYR A 393 15.26 13.12 7.82
N GLN A 394 14.82 12.52 6.72
CA GLN A 394 13.99 13.18 5.74
C GLN A 394 12.84 12.28 5.26
N LEU A 395 11.61 12.83 5.30
CA LEU A 395 10.41 12.20 4.76
C LEU A 395 10.21 12.60 3.29
N GLU A 396 9.25 11.96 2.61
CA GLU A 396 8.95 12.21 1.19
C GLU A 396 10.19 12.18 0.28
N THR A 397 11.12 11.26 0.59
CA THR A 397 12.44 11.14 -0.04
C THR A 397 12.70 9.68 -0.39
N THR A 398 12.59 9.37 -1.68
CA THR A 398 12.69 8.00 -2.21
C THR A 398 14.15 7.65 -2.48
N ALA A 399 14.67 6.60 -1.85
CA ALA A 399 15.96 6.03 -2.23
C ALA A 399 15.89 5.39 -3.62
N GLU A 400 16.85 5.67 -4.48
CA GLU A 400 16.92 5.12 -5.84
C GLU A 400 18.03 4.06 -5.97
N GLU A 401 19.23 4.35 -5.44
CA GLU A 401 20.39 3.47 -5.60
C GLU A 401 21.44 3.68 -4.49
N LEU A 402 22.25 2.66 -4.27
CA LEU A 402 23.47 2.75 -3.46
C LEU A 402 24.56 3.47 -4.24
N LEU A 403 25.36 4.28 -3.55
CA LEU A 403 26.54 4.95 -4.10
C LEU A 403 27.80 4.13 -3.81
N TYR A 404 28.75 4.13 -4.76
CA TYR A 404 29.95 3.29 -4.69
C TYR A 404 31.26 4.07 -4.91
N ASP A 405 32.30 3.69 -4.17
CA ASP A 405 33.71 3.97 -4.48
C ASP A 405 34.46 2.65 -4.69
N GLY A 406 34.69 2.31 -5.96
CA GLY A 406 35.07 0.94 -6.33
C GLY A 406 33.99 -0.05 -5.94
N ASP A 407 34.35 -1.07 -5.16
CA ASP A 407 33.41 -2.07 -4.63
C ASP A 407 32.82 -1.69 -3.25
N LYS A 408 33.25 -0.56 -2.66
CA LYS A 408 32.78 -0.10 -1.34
C LYS A 408 31.50 0.72 -1.51
N ILE A 409 30.46 0.39 -0.76
CA ILE A 409 29.26 1.24 -0.61
C ILE A 409 29.65 2.47 0.23
N VAL A 410 29.34 3.66 -0.25
CA VAL A 410 29.71 4.94 0.39
C VAL A 410 28.51 5.86 0.64
N GLY A 411 27.31 5.41 0.31
CA GLY A 411 26.13 6.25 0.47
C GLY A 411 24.89 5.74 -0.25
N VAL A 412 23.90 6.61 -0.32
CA VAL A 412 22.61 6.40 -0.99
C VAL A 412 22.26 7.65 -1.77
N LYS A 413 21.78 7.46 -3.01
CA LYS A 413 21.15 8.51 -3.79
C LYS A 413 19.64 8.41 -3.61
N ALA A 414 19.00 9.55 -3.35
CA ALA A 414 17.56 9.64 -3.17
C ALA A 414 16.97 10.87 -3.87
N VAL A 415 15.65 10.89 -4.06
CA VAL A 415 14.92 12.00 -4.69
C VAL A 415 13.73 12.39 -3.83
N GLY A 416 13.63 13.68 -3.50
CA GLY A 416 12.50 14.26 -2.79
C GLY A 416 11.26 14.40 -3.67
N TYR A 417 10.07 14.48 -3.07
CA TYR A 417 8.80 14.66 -3.81
C TYR A 417 8.79 15.90 -4.72
N ASP A 418 9.59 16.91 -4.39
CA ASP A 418 9.74 18.14 -5.15
C ASP A 418 10.76 18.04 -6.29
N GLY A 419 11.43 16.89 -6.46
CA GLY A 419 12.43 16.63 -7.48
C GLY A 419 13.88 16.91 -7.06
N THR A 420 14.14 17.41 -5.84
CA THR A 420 15.51 17.59 -5.36
C THR A 420 16.22 16.24 -5.23
N THR A 421 17.41 16.13 -5.81
CA THR A 421 18.28 14.95 -5.65
C THR A 421 19.11 15.09 -4.38
N TYR A 422 19.20 14.02 -3.60
CA TYR A 422 20.02 13.90 -2.40
C TYR A 422 21.10 12.85 -2.63
N GLU A 423 22.36 13.23 -2.43
CA GLU A 423 23.47 12.30 -2.29
C GLU A 423 23.87 12.26 -0.81
N ILE A 424 23.59 11.14 -0.15
CA ILE A 424 23.78 10.96 1.29
C ILE A 424 24.96 10.03 1.48
N TYR A 425 26.05 10.53 2.06
CA TYR A 425 27.30 9.80 2.23
C TYR A 425 27.48 9.32 3.67
N GLY A 426 27.82 8.05 3.82
CA GLY A 426 28.10 7.43 5.10
C GLY A 426 28.79 6.08 4.99
N ASP A 427 29.26 5.56 6.12
CA ASP A 427 30.14 4.39 6.13
C ASP A 427 29.41 3.05 6.05
N SER A 428 28.17 2.99 6.52
CA SER A 428 27.30 1.80 6.44
C SER A 428 25.87 2.17 6.05
N VAL A 429 25.16 1.21 5.46
CA VAL A 429 23.77 1.36 5.02
C VAL A 429 22.90 0.22 5.58
N ILE A 430 21.76 0.57 6.15
CA ILE A 430 20.71 -0.36 6.58
C ILE A 430 19.52 -0.24 5.62
N LEU A 431 19.14 -1.36 5.01
CA LEU A 431 17.94 -1.50 4.17
C LEU A 431 16.76 -1.95 5.06
N ALA A 432 15.77 -1.08 5.18
CA ALA A 432 14.57 -1.25 6.02
C ALA A 432 13.31 -0.72 5.31
N THR A 433 13.25 -0.94 4.01
CA THR A 433 12.23 -0.48 3.06
C THR A 433 10.93 -1.29 3.08
N GLY A 434 10.93 -2.46 3.73
CA GLY A 434 9.75 -3.30 3.84
C GLY A 434 9.77 -4.47 2.86
N GLY A 435 8.59 -4.95 2.49
CA GLY A 435 8.42 -6.12 1.63
C GLY A 435 8.38 -5.77 0.14
N TYR A 436 7.84 -6.69 -0.67
CA TYR A 436 7.66 -6.52 -2.12
C TYR A 436 6.20 -6.63 -2.59
N ILE A 437 5.22 -6.52 -1.69
CA ILE A 437 3.79 -6.65 -2.03
C ILE A 437 3.31 -5.59 -3.04
N GLY A 438 3.98 -4.44 -3.10
CA GLY A 438 3.74 -3.37 -4.07
C GLY A 438 4.31 -3.63 -5.45
N ASP A 439 5.18 -4.64 -5.61
CA ASP A 439 5.71 -5.06 -6.91
C ASP A 439 4.96 -6.30 -7.38
N ALA A 440 3.92 -6.08 -8.19
CA ALA A 440 3.08 -7.16 -8.71
C ALA A 440 3.88 -8.24 -9.45
N LYS A 441 4.95 -7.86 -10.16
CA LYS A 441 5.81 -8.80 -10.88
C LYS A 441 6.58 -9.69 -9.90
N MET A 442 7.19 -9.12 -8.87
CA MET A 442 7.86 -9.91 -7.83
C MET A 442 6.88 -10.82 -7.11
N VAL A 443 5.66 -10.35 -6.83
CA VAL A 443 4.63 -11.20 -6.21
C VAL A 443 4.22 -12.35 -7.13
N GLU A 444 3.94 -12.09 -8.41
CA GLU A 444 3.58 -13.14 -9.37
C GLU A 444 4.70 -14.16 -9.57
N GLU A 445 5.96 -13.71 -9.65
CA GLU A 445 7.12 -14.61 -9.79
C GLU A 445 7.28 -15.56 -8.58
N ASN A 446 6.91 -15.11 -7.38
CA ASN A 446 7.12 -15.88 -6.14
C ASN A 446 5.88 -16.65 -5.67
N TRP A 447 4.67 -16.13 -5.90
CA TRP A 447 3.42 -16.70 -5.39
C TRP A 447 2.48 -17.18 -6.50
N GLY A 448 2.75 -16.84 -7.76
CA GLY A 448 1.92 -17.19 -8.92
C GLY A 448 0.58 -16.46 -9.00
N THR A 449 0.20 -15.70 -7.97
CA THR A 449 -1.05 -14.95 -7.91
C THR A 449 -0.98 -13.81 -6.91
N MET A 450 -1.65 -12.70 -7.23
CA MET A 450 -1.77 -11.55 -6.34
C MET A 450 -2.85 -11.79 -5.28
N PRO A 451 -2.53 -11.77 -3.98
CA PRO A 451 -3.56 -11.71 -2.95
C PRO A 451 -4.20 -10.32 -2.91
N ASN A 452 -5.40 -10.22 -2.34
CA ASN A 452 -5.87 -8.92 -1.85
C ASN A 452 -4.97 -8.48 -0.70
N THR A 453 -4.86 -7.17 -0.47
CA THR A 453 -3.89 -6.63 0.48
C THR A 453 -4.45 -5.50 1.32
N VAL A 454 -4.08 -5.49 2.60
CA VAL A 454 -4.14 -4.33 3.50
C VAL A 454 -2.74 -3.84 3.88
N ALA A 455 -1.72 -4.42 3.24
CA ALA A 455 -0.33 -4.02 3.39
C ALA A 455 -0.07 -2.71 2.63
N ALA A 456 0.88 -1.93 3.12
CA ALA A 456 1.39 -0.76 2.45
C ALA A 456 2.02 -1.15 1.10
N THR A 457 1.38 -0.74 0.00
CA THR A 457 1.85 -1.03 -1.38
C THR A 457 3.06 -0.18 -1.79
N ILE A 458 3.49 0.76 -0.96
CA ILE A 458 4.80 1.42 -1.10
C ILE A 458 5.97 0.46 -0.85
N ASN A 459 5.70 -0.73 -0.27
CA ASN A 459 6.65 -1.82 -0.11
C ASN A 459 6.86 -2.53 -1.46
N ASP A 460 7.63 -1.91 -2.35
CA ASP A 460 7.85 -2.29 -3.75
C ASP A 460 9.16 -3.07 -3.99
N GLY A 461 9.76 -3.59 -2.91
CA GLY A 461 11.00 -4.36 -2.95
C GLY A 461 12.25 -3.53 -3.26
N ALA A 462 12.21 -2.20 -3.13
CA ALA A 462 13.36 -1.33 -3.39
C ALA A 462 14.63 -1.74 -2.63
N GLY A 463 14.52 -2.03 -1.32
CA GLY A 463 15.65 -2.50 -0.50
C GLY A 463 16.20 -3.83 -1.00
N ILE A 464 15.35 -4.82 -1.24
CA ILE A 464 15.74 -6.11 -1.83
C ILE A 464 16.51 -5.91 -3.14
N LYS A 465 16.00 -5.07 -4.06
CA LYS A 465 16.66 -4.77 -5.34
C LYS A 465 18.01 -4.08 -5.15
N MET A 466 18.11 -3.13 -4.22
CA MET A 466 19.39 -2.48 -3.87
C MET A 466 20.40 -3.48 -3.29
N GLY A 467 19.94 -4.39 -2.41
CA GLY A 467 20.78 -5.45 -1.86
C GLY A 467 21.28 -6.43 -2.93
N GLN A 468 20.41 -6.84 -3.85
CA GLN A 468 20.79 -7.67 -5.00
C GLN A 468 21.79 -6.96 -5.93
N ALA A 469 21.58 -5.66 -6.19
CA ALA A 469 22.49 -4.86 -7.00
C ALA A 469 23.89 -4.74 -6.38
N ALA A 470 23.99 -4.77 -5.04
CA ALA A 470 25.26 -4.84 -4.30
C ALA A 470 25.91 -6.25 -4.29
N GLY A 471 25.28 -7.24 -4.91
CA GLY A 471 25.74 -8.64 -4.96
C GLY A 471 25.16 -9.53 -3.86
N GLY A 472 24.18 -9.04 -3.10
CA GLY A 472 23.44 -9.82 -2.11
C GLY A 472 22.55 -10.89 -2.75
N THR A 473 22.26 -11.95 -2.01
CA THR A 473 21.30 -12.98 -2.41
C THR A 473 20.01 -12.87 -1.59
N THR A 474 18.95 -13.56 -2.03
CA THR A 474 17.66 -13.61 -1.34
C THR A 474 17.46 -14.96 -0.67
N TYR A 475 16.56 -15.00 0.31
CA TYR A 475 16.22 -16.20 1.08
C TYR A 475 14.70 -16.33 1.21
N MET A 476 14.18 -17.50 0.82
CA MET A 476 12.78 -17.93 1.01
C MET A 476 11.75 -16.92 0.46
N MET A 477 11.94 -16.45 -0.77
CA MET A 477 11.06 -15.47 -1.43
C MET A 477 9.64 -16.00 -1.62
N ALA A 478 9.44 -17.32 -1.79
CA ALA A 478 8.13 -17.91 -2.04
C ALA A 478 7.40 -18.40 -0.77
N VAL A 479 7.79 -17.93 0.43
CA VAL A 479 7.01 -18.19 1.65
C VAL A 479 5.61 -17.60 1.48
N ALA A 480 4.58 -18.34 1.89
CA ALA A 480 3.20 -17.92 1.69
C ALA A 480 2.90 -16.60 2.42
N PRO A 481 2.02 -15.74 1.86
CA PRO A 481 1.73 -14.42 2.39
C PRO A 481 1.16 -14.44 3.82
N MET A 482 1.31 -13.32 4.53
CA MET A 482 0.74 -13.09 5.87
C MET A 482 -0.78 -12.86 5.81
N ILE A 483 -1.56 -13.88 5.47
CA ILE A 483 -3.02 -13.79 5.39
C ILE A 483 -3.65 -14.25 6.71
N HIS A 484 -4.30 -13.32 7.39
CA HIS A 484 -5.12 -13.57 8.60
C HIS A 484 -6.52 -12.95 8.52
N ILE A 485 -6.82 -12.27 7.41
CA ILE A 485 -8.11 -11.62 7.21
C ILE A 485 -8.80 -12.27 6.02
N LEU A 486 -10.08 -12.54 6.21
CA LEU A 486 -11.01 -12.89 5.16
C LEU A 486 -12.04 -11.76 5.01
N GLN A 487 -12.42 -11.48 3.76
CA GLN A 487 -13.52 -10.58 3.42
C GLN A 487 -13.97 -10.82 1.97
N VAL A 488 -15.10 -10.25 1.56
CA VAL A 488 -15.43 -10.08 0.13
C VAL A 488 -14.30 -9.30 -0.58
N PRO A 489 -13.98 -9.62 -1.85
CA PRO A 489 -12.83 -9.04 -2.53
C PRO A 489 -12.97 -7.55 -2.86
N ASN A 490 -14.19 -7.06 -3.08
CA ASN A 490 -14.45 -5.69 -3.52
C ASN A 490 -15.35 -4.96 -2.52
N MET A 491 -14.75 -4.16 -1.64
CA MET A 491 -15.46 -3.48 -0.56
C MET A 491 -16.40 -2.40 -1.10
N ILE A 492 -17.63 -2.32 -0.57
CA ILE A 492 -18.64 -1.32 -0.95
C ILE A 492 -18.51 -0.13 0.01
N LYS A 493 -17.74 0.87 -0.40
CA LYS A 493 -17.36 2.02 0.44
C LYS A 493 -18.34 3.22 0.38
N ASN A 494 -19.29 3.18 -0.55
CA ASN A 494 -20.28 4.23 -0.78
C ASN A 494 -21.66 3.89 -0.18
N ASP A 495 -22.69 4.64 -0.57
CA ASP A 495 -24.07 4.50 -0.06
C ASP A 495 -24.94 3.53 -0.89
N ASP A 496 -24.38 2.73 -1.80
CA ASP A 496 -25.16 1.77 -2.61
C ASP A 496 -25.81 0.67 -1.75
N LEU A 497 -25.22 0.39 -0.58
CA LEU A 497 -25.81 -0.42 0.49
C LEU A 497 -25.74 0.35 1.81
N SER A 498 -26.73 0.15 2.68
CA SER A 498 -26.65 0.57 4.08
C SER A 498 -25.60 -0.26 4.84
N ALA A 499 -25.14 0.24 5.99
CA ALA A 499 -24.14 -0.46 6.80
C ALA A 499 -24.59 -1.90 7.17
N ASP A 500 -25.85 -2.08 7.56
CA ASP A 500 -26.38 -3.41 7.94
C ASP A 500 -26.48 -4.35 6.72
N GLN A 501 -26.81 -3.82 5.54
CA GLN A 501 -26.81 -4.59 4.29
C GLN A 501 -25.38 -5.05 3.90
N LYS A 502 -24.36 -4.21 4.13
CA LYS A 502 -22.96 -4.60 3.94
C LYS A 502 -22.51 -5.67 4.93
N ALA A 503 -22.99 -5.60 6.18
CA ALA A 503 -22.73 -6.64 7.18
C ALA A 503 -23.34 -7.98 6.75
N VAL A 504 -24.55 -8.00 6.19
CA VAL A 504 -25.19 -9.20 5.63
C VAL A 504 -24.39 -9.78 4.45
N LEU A 505 -23.94 -8.95 3.50
CA LEU A 505 -23.10 -9.40 2.39
C LEU A 505 -21.79 -10.03 2.90
N SER A 506 -21.13 -9.37 3.85
CA SER A 506 -19.90 -9.87 4.46
C SER A 506 -20.15 -11.22 5.17
N ALA A 507 -21.28 -11.35 5.88
CA ALA A 507 -21.63 -12.58 6.58
C ALA A 507 -21.81 -13.77 5.63
N LEU A 508 -22.41 -13.57 4.44
CA LEU A 508 -22.53 -14.60 3.42
C LEU A 508 -21.16 -15.10 2.92
N ALA A 509 -20.15 -14.24 2.88
CA ALA A 509 -18.79 -14.62 2.50
C ALA A 509 -18.02 -15.30 3.65
N LEU A 510 -18.26 -14.88 4.89
CA LEU A 510 -17.42 -15.22 6.05
C LEU A 510 -17.94 -16.37 6.90
N VAL A 511 -19.19 -16.77 6.69
CA VAL A 511 -19.79 -17.86 7.44
C VAL A 511 -18.97 -19.15 7.30
N LYS A 512 -18.80 -19.85 8.43
CA LYS A 512 -18.21 -21.18 8.49
C LYS A 512 -19.32 -22.22 8.62
N GLY A 513 -19.16 -23.36 7.97
CA GLY A 513 -20.11 -24.48 8.03
C GLY A 513 -21.18 -24.48 6.94
N GLU A 514 -21.24 -23.45 6.09
CA GLU A 514 -21.94 -23.51 4.82
C GLU A 514 -21.07 -24.21 3.75
N LYS A 515 -21.68 -24.62 2.63
CA LYS A 515 -20.96 -25.30 1.56
C LYS A 515 -20.02 -24.31 0.87
N ALA A 516 -18.72 -24.58 0.98
CA ALA A 516 -17.67 -23.75 0.39
C ALA A 516 -16.87 -24.54 -0.65
N VAL A 517 -16.51 -23.90 -1.77
CA VAL A 517 -15.70 -24.50 -2.83
C VAL A 517 -14.46 -23.67 -3.18
N THR A 518 -13.38 -24.33 -3.55
CA THR A 518 -12.14 -23.69 -4.01
C THR A 518 -12.31 -23.13 -5.43
N ILE A 519 -11.30 -22.40 -5.92
CA ILE A 519 -11.22 -21.99 -7.33
C ILE A 519 -11.18 -23.17 -8.32
N HIS A 520 -10.96 -24.40 -7.84
CA HIS A 520 -10.98 -25.62 -8.66
C HIS A 520 -12.30 -26.39 -8.57
N GLY A 521 -13.30 -25.87 -7.84
CA GLY A 521 -14.62 -26.51 -7.67
C GLY A 521 -14.65 -27.64 -6.64
N GLU A 522 -13.54 -27.86 -5.94
CA GLU A 522 -13.40 -28.86 -4.88
C GLU A 522 -13.99 -28.34 -3.57
N ASP A 523 -14.42 -29.22 -2.68
CA ASP A 523 -14.84 -28.84 -1.32
C ASP A 523 -13.67 -28.17 -0.60
N LEU A 524 -13.91 -27.03 0.05
CA LEU A 524 -12.86 -26.35 0.80
C LEU A 524 -12.42 -27.21 1.99
N ASP A 525 -11.15 -27.59 2.04
CA ASP A 525 -10.57 -28.27 3.20
C ASP A 525 -10.51 -27.31 4.39
N PRO A 526 -11.29 -27.57 5.46
CA PRO A 526 -11.36 -26.67 6.62
C PRO A 526 -10.09 -26.67 7.47
N THR A 527 -9.11 -27.53 7.17
CA THR A 527 -7.82 -27.60 7.85
C THR A 527 -6.75 -26.69 7.23
N LEU A 528 -6.97 -26.19 6.01
CA LEU A 528 -6.07 -25.24 5.38
C LEU A 528 -6.13 -23.90 6.09
N THR A 529 -4.96 -23.31 6.32
CA THR A 529 -4.86 -21.89 6.67
C THR A 529 -5.25 -21.03 5.46
N GLU A 530 -5.71 -19.81 5.70
CA GLU A 530 -6.13 -18.87 4.66
C GLU A 530 -5.05 -18.64 3.59
N ALA A 531 -3.77 -18.58 4.00
CA ALA A 531 -2.61 -18.44 3.11
C ALA A 531 -2.29 -19.69 2.26
N MET A 532 -2.93 -20.83 2.51
CA MET A 532 -2.74 -22.06 1.73
C MET A 532 -3.94 -22.37 0.82
N ILE A 533 -5.01 -21.59 0.91
CA ILE A 533 -6.16 -21.73 0.02
C ILE A 533 -5.68 -21.40 -1.41
N PRO A 534 -5.93 -22.25 -2.42
CA PRO A 534 -5.57 -21.96 -3.80
C PRO A 534 -6.13 -20.61 -4.27
N GLY A 535 -5.27 -19.76 -4.83
CA GLY A 535 -5.65 -18.41 -5.25
C GLY A 535 -6.03 -17.47 -4.09
N TYR A 536 -5.80 -17.86 -2.84
CA TYR A 536 -6.20 -17.15 -1.63
C TYR A 536 -7.70 -16.82 -1.59
N LYS A 537 -8.52 -17.64 -2.26
CA LYS A 537 -9.93 -17.34 -2.54
C LYS A 537 -10.77 -18.60 -2.58
N TYR A 538 -11.99 -18.50 -2.08
CA TYR A 538 -13.00 -19.55 -2.14
C TYR A 538 -14.40 -18.93 -2.28
N TYR A 539 -15.41 -19.79 -2.43
CA TYR A 539 -16.80 -19.38 -2.66
C TYR A 539 -17.72 -20.10 -1.68
N ASN A 540 -18.52 -19.36 -0.92
CA ASN A 540 -19.67 -19.93 -0.22
C ASN A 540 -20.84 -20.02 -1.20
N VAL A 541 -21.37 -21.23 -1.42
CA VAL A 541 -22.37 -21.50 -2.47
C VAL A 541 -23.72 -21.82 -1.84
N TYR A 542 -24.73 -21.07 -2.28
CA TYR A 542 -26.11 -21.16 -1.79
C TYR A 542 -27.06 -21.52 -2.95
N THR A 543 -28.07 -22.34 -2.66
CA THR A 543 -29.17 -22.60 -3.58
C THR A 543 -30.24 -21.50 -3.49
N GLU A 544 -31.10 -21.41 -4.51
CA GLU A 544 -32.26 -20.51 -4.51
C GLU A 544 -33.17 -20.72 -3.29
N ASP A 545 -33.36 -21.97 -2.86
CA ASP A 545 -34.16 -22.29 -1.68
C ASP A 545 -33.55 -21.73 -0.39
N GLN A 546 -32.21 -21.82 -0.22
CA GLN A 546 -31.52 -21.23 0.93
C GLN A 546 -31.63 -19.70 0.94
N ILE A 547 -31.47 -19.05 -0.22
CA ILE A 547 -31.65 -17.60 -0.34
C ILE A 547 -33.09 -17.19 0.03
N ASN A 548 -34.09 -17.94 -0.44
CA ASN A 548 -35.50 -17.70 -0.09
C ASN A 548 -35.79 -17.93 1.40
N GLU A 549 -35.12 -18.90 2.03
CA GLU A 549 -35.20 -19.12 3.47
C GLU A 549 -34.63 -17.93 4.25
N PHE A 550 -33.44 -17.42 3.89
CA PHE A 550 -32.84 -16.26 4.55
C PHE A 550 -33.74 -15.01 4.48
N LYS A 551 -34.51 -14.85 3.40
CA LYS A 551 -35.47 -13.74 3.25
C LYS A 551 -36.65 -13.81 4.20
N THR A 552 -37.02 -15.01 4.65
CA THR A 552 -38.26 -15.25 5.41
C THR A 552 -38.02 -15.67 6.86
N VAL A 553 -36.88 -16.30 7.13
CA VAL A 553 -36.46 -16.82 8.44
C VAL A 553 -35.24 -16.06 8.96
N GLY A 554 -34.36 -15.58 8.08
CA GLY A 554 -33.07 -14.99 8.45
C GLY A 554 -31.94 -16.00 8.48
N PHE A 555 -30.74 -15.55 8.83
CA PHE A 555 -29.58 -16.41 8.98
C PHE A 555 -29.71 -17.38 10.16
N SER A 556 -29.05 -18.53 10.03
CA SER A 556 -28.91 -19.53 11.10
C SER A 556 -27.85 -19.13 12.12
N GLU A 557 -27.76 -19.86 13.24
CA GLU A 557 -26.77 -19.63 14.31
C GLU A 557 -25.31 -19.72 13.82
N ASN A 558 -25.03 -20.44 12.73
CA ASN A 558 -23.67 -20.52 12.18
C ASN A 558 -23.13 -19.16 11.72
N PHE A 559 -24.03 -18.20 11.41
CA PHE A 559 -23.64 -16.85 11.02
C PHE A 559 -23.29 -15.95 12.20
N ALA A 560 -23.52 -16.36 13.46
CA ALA A 560 -23.29 -15.51 14.63
C ALA A 560 -21.84 -15.00 14.75
N SER A 561 -20.87 -15.74 14.21
CA SER A 561 -19.45 -15.35 14.15
C SER A 561 -18.97 -14.92 12.77
N ALA A 562 -19.87 -14.76 11.79
CA ALA A 562 -19.54 -14.41 10.40
C ALA A 562 -19.25 -12.92 10.27
N THR A 563 -18.13 -12.49 10.85
CA THR A 563 -17.64 -11.12 10.80
C THR A 563 -16.15 -11.11 10.50
N SER A 564 -15.68 -10.04 9.86
CA SER A 564 -14.25 -9.86 9.62
C SER A 564 -13.62 -9.29 10.88
N MET A 565 -12.50 -9.88 11.30
CA MET A 565 -11.82 -9.48 12.55
C MET A 565 -11.38 -8.02 12.50
N PHE A 566 -11.10 -7.48 11.31
CA PHE A 566 -10.41 -6.21 11.08
C PHE A 566 -10.92 -5.37 9.91
N MET A 567 -11.68 -5.96 8.98
CA MET A 567 -12.15 -5.29 7.76
C MET A 567 -13.68 -5.31 7.66
N GLY A 568 -14.38 -4.98 8.75
CA GLY A 568 -15.83 -4.86 8.72
C GLY A 568 -16.26 -3.64 7.88
N GLN A 569 -17.32 -3.79 7.08
CA GLN A 569 -17.92 -2.69 6.31
C GLN A 569 -18.90 -1.82 7.15
N GLY A 570 -18.74 -1.87 8.48
CA GLY A 570 -19.70 -1.35 9.44
C GLY A 570 -20.97 -2.20 9.57
N GLY A 571 -21.95 -1.67 10.30
CA GLY A 571 -23.27 -2.27 10.47
C GLY A 571 -23.31 -3.54 11.30
N SER A 572 -24.49 -4.13 11.38
CA SER A 572 -24.74 -5.39 12.07
C SER A 572 -25.95 -6.10 11.49
N PHE A 573 -26.12 -7.38 11.84
CA PHE A 573 -27.34 -8.13 11.59
C PHE A 573 -27.67 -8.98 12.82
N THR A 574 -28.91 -9.46 12.89
CA THR A 574 -29.36 -10.35 13.96
C THR A 574 -29.77 -11.70 13.37
N VAL A 575 -29.16 -12.78 13.86
CA VAL A 575 -29.53 -14.16 13.50
C VAL A 575 -31.02 -14.40 13.75
N GLY A 576 -31.67 -15.18 12.86
CA GLY A 576 -33.10 -15.48 12.92
C GLY A 576 -34.02 -14.29 12.62
N THR A 577 -33.47 -13.17 12.14
CA THR A 577 -34.26 -12.03 11.66
C THR A 577 -34.38 -12.08 10.14
N PRO A 578 -35.60 -12.04 9.56
CA PRO A 578 -35.80 -12.10 8.11
C PRO A 578 -35.11 -10.95 7.37
N ILE A 579 -34.43 -11.27 6.26
CA ILE A 579 -33.69 -10.31 5.43
C ILE A 579 -34.49 -10.01 4.16
N ALA A 580 -35.55 -9.22 4.28
CA ALA A 580 -36.53 -9.02 3.21
C ALA A 580 -35.95 -8.40 1.92
N ASP A 581 -34.86 -7.66 2.04
CA ASP A 581 -34.14 -6.93 0.99
C ASP A 581 -32.89 -7.66 0.47
N LEU A 582 -32.74 -8.96 0.76
CA LEU A 582 -31.57 -9.75 0.34
C LEU A 582 -31.34 -9.74 -1.18
N ASP A 583 -32.40 -9.65 -1.99
CA ASP A 583 -32.24 -9.56 -3.46
C ASP A 583 -31.45 -8.31 -3.87
N THR A 584 -31.69 -7.17 -3.20
CA THR A 584 -30.94 -5.93 -3.44
C THR A 584 -29.48 -6.08 -3.01
N ILE A 585 -29.23 -6.72 -1.87
CA ILE A 585 -27.86 -6.98 -1.37
C ILE A 585 -27.09 -7.84 -2.37
N LEU A 586 -27.71 -8.90 -2.88
CA LEU A 586 -27.11 -9.79 -3.88
C LEU A 586 -26.94 -9.09 -5.24
N GLU A 587 -27.88 -8.24 -5.64
CA GLU A 587 -27.78 -7.45 -6.88
C GLU A 587 -26.61 -6.49 -6.85
N VAL A 588 -26.47 -5.70 -5.78
CA VAL A 588 -25.29 -4.85 -5.60
C VAL A 588 -24.03 -5.71 -5.44
N GLY A 589 -24.10 -6.81 -4.71
CA GLY A 589 -22.99 -7.77 -4.61
C GLY A 589 -22.50 -8.27 -5.99
N MET A 590 -23.41 -8.50 -6.94
CA MET A 590 -23.06 -8.84 -8.33
C MET A 590 -22.43 -7.66 -9.07
N GLN A 591 -22.96 -6.44 -8.91
CA GLN A 591 -22.39 -5.22 -9.52
C GLN A 591 -20.93 -5.01 -9.12
N TYR A 592 -20.61 -5.29 -7.85
CA TYR A 592 -19.26 -5.20 -7.30
C TYR A 592 -18.43 -6.49 -7.46
N ASN A 593 -18.92 -7.51 -8.19
CA ASN A 593 -18.23 -8.79 -8.39
C ASN A 593 -17.86 -9.53 -7.09
N ASN A 594 -18.69 -9.38 -6.06
CA ASN A 594 -18.62 -10.15 -4.82
C ASN A 594 -19.52 -11.39 -4.85
N VAL A 595 -20.49 -11.42 -5.76
CA VAL A 595 -21.48 -12.49 -5.89
C VAL A 595 -21.55 -12.95 -7.33
N LEU A 596 -21.52 -14.27 -7.54
CA LEU A 596 -21.86 -14.90 -8.81
C LEU A 596 -23.29 -15.45 -8.72
N LYS A 597 -24.09 -15.21 -9.75
CA LYS A 597 -25.40 -15.84 -9.90
C LYS A 597 -25.37 -16.72 -11.13
N ALA A 598 -25.67 -18.00 -10.95
CA ALA A 598 -25.65 -19.00 -12.01
C ALA A 598 -27.00 -19.71 -12.09
N SER A 599 -27.47 -19.93 -13.31
CA SER A 599 -28.75 -20.60 -13.58
C SER A 599 -28.68 -22.13 -13.49
N SER A 600 -27.47 -22.69 -13.41
CA SER A 600 -27.19 -24.12 -13.32
C SER A 600 -25.77 -24.36 -12.77
N ILE A 601 -25.41 -25.61 -12.49
CA ILE A 601 -24.04 -25.98 -12.10
C ILE A 601 -23.05 -25.72 -13.24
N SER A 602 -23.43 -26.00 -14.49
CA SER A 602 -22.58 -25.77 -15.66
C SER A 602 -22.23 -24.29 -15.82
N ASP A 603 -23.22 -23.41 -15.66
CA ASP A 603 -23.04 -21.96 -15.65
C ASP A 603 -22.13 -21.52 -14.49
N LEU A 604 -22.32 -22.07 -13.28
CA LEU A 604 -21.47 -21.76 -12.14
C LEU A 604 -20.01 -22.19 -12.36
N ALA A 605 -19.80 -23.40 -12.87
CA ALA A 605 -18.46 -23.92 -13.18
C ALA A 605 -17.75 -23.04 -14.22
N ALA A 606 -18.48 -22.60 -15.25
CA ALA A 606 -17.95 -21.69 -16.26
C ALA A 606 -17.58 -20.31 -15.67
N GLN A 607 -18.39 -19.76 -14.76
CA GLN A 607 -18.10 -18.47 -14.10
C GLN A 607 -16.93 -18.57 -13.11
N ILE A 608 -16.76 -19.70 -12.41
CA ILE A 608 -15.60 -19.95 -11.54
C ILE A 608 -14.34 -20.24 -12.37
N GLY A 609 -14.50 -20.84 -13.55
CA GLY A 609 -13.39 -21.33 -14.37
C GLY A 609 -12.89 -22.71 -13.91
N CYS A 610 -13.76 -23.54 -13.34
CA CYS A 610 -13.42 -24.86 -12.82
C CYS A 610 -14.05 -26.02 -13.62
N ASP A 611 -13.68 -27.25 -13.29
CA ASP A 611 -14.24 -28.44 -13.91
C ASP A 611 -15.69 -28.68 -13.41
N GLU A 612 -16.63 -28.74 -14.37
CA GLU A 612 -18.05 -28.92 -14.07
C GLU A 612 -18.34 -30.23 -13.32
N ALA A 613 -17.65 -31.33 -13.67
CA ALA A 613 -17.90 -32.63 -13.05
C ALA A 613 -17.41 -32.65 -11.60
N VAL A 614 -16.28 -32.00 -11.31
CA VAL A 614 -15.77 -31.81 -9.95
C VAL A 614 -16.76 -30.97 -9.14
N LEU A 615 -17.16 -29.80 -9.65
CA LEU A 615 -18.09 -28.92 -8.94
C LEU A 615 -19.45 -29.60 -8.69
N SER A 616 -19.96 -30.30 -9.70
CA SER A 616 -21.22 -31.05 -9.61
C SER A 616 -21.15 -32.13 -8.51
N ALA A 617 -20.04 -32.86 -8.42
CA ALA A 617 -19.83 -33.83 -7.35
C ALA A 617 -19.79 -33.17 -5.96
N THR A 618 -19.12 -32.02 -5.84
CA THR A 618 -18.98 -31.27 -4.58
C THR A 618 -20.32 -30.70 -4.07
N LEU A 619 -21.14 -30.17 -4.98
CA LEU A 619 -22.44 -29.54 -4.67
C LEU A 619 -23.62 -30.51 -4.69
N GLY A 620 -23.41 -31.75 -5.12
CA GLY A 620 -24.43 -32.81 -5.15
C GLY A 620 -25.31 -32.85 -6.41
N GLY A 621 -24.96 -32.09 -7.46
CA GLY A 621 -25.57 -32.22 -8.79
C GLY A 621 -27.00 -31.68 -8.96
N ASN A 622 -27.47 -30.83 -8.05
CA ASN A 622 -28.83 -30.28 -8.13
C ASN A 622 -28.94 -29.21 -9.23
N GLU A 623 -29.98 -29.28 -10.07
CA GLU A 623 -30.29 -28.22 -11.04
C GLU A 623 -31.17 -27.16 -10.38
N THR A 624 -30.58 -26.02 -10.04
CA THR A 624 -31.22 -24.87 -9.40
C THR A 624 -30.44 -23.59 -9.72
N THR A 625 -30.99 -22.44 -9.38
CA THR A 625 -30.20 -21.20 -9.37
C THR A 625 -29.24 -21.24 -8.19
N TYR A 626 -27.97 -20.96 -8.45
CA TYR A 626 -26.91 -20.85 -7.47
C TYR A 626 -26.48 -19.41 -7.26
N TYR A 627 -26.15 -19.09 -6.02
CA TYR A 627 -25.51 -17.85 -5.62
C TYR A 627 -24.18 -18.21 -4.94
N ALA A 628 -23.06 -17.84 -5.54
CA ALA A 628 -21.74 -18.07 -4.96
C ALA A 628 -21.16 -16.72 -4.50
N VAL A 629 -21.04 -16.55 -3.18
CA VAL A 629 -20.47 -15.35 -2.57
C VAL A 629 -18.98 -15.57 -2.37
N ILE A 630 -18.18 -14.66 -2.91
CA ILE A 630 -16.73 -14.76 -2.94
C ILE A 630 -16.15 -14.37 -1.58
N CYS A 631 -15.26 -15.20 -1.06
CA CYS A 631 -14.41 -14.88 0.09
C CYS A 631 -12.95 -14.88 -0.36
N SER A 632 -12.19 -13.87 0.06
CA SER A 632 -10.79 -13.71 -0.32
C SER A 632 -9.93 -13.35 0.89
N GLY A 633 -8.71 -13.88 0.87
CA GLY A 633 -7.65 -13.59 1.84
C GLY A 633 -7.02 -12.23 1.57
N TYR A 634 -6.83 -11.46 2.65
CA TYR A 634 -6.11 -10.20 2.63
C TYR A 634 -4.77 -10.35 3.36
N THR A 635 -3.68 -10.01 2.69
CA THR A 635 -2.32 -10.08 3.24
C THR A 635 -1.90 -8.78 3.95
N TYR A 636 -1.09 -8.93 5.00
CA TYR A 636 -0.38 -7.83 5.68
C TYR A 636 1.01 -7.55 5.11
N GLY A 637 1.52 -8.40 4.23
CA GLY A 637 2.82 -8.20 3.61
C GLY A 637 3.44 -9.49 3.08
N THR A 638 4.67 -9.36 2.60
CA THR A 638 5.52 -10.46 2.15
C THR A 638 6.42 -10.94 3.27
N VAL A 639 6.96 -12.15 3.12
CA VAL A 639 7.79 -12.77 4.15
C VAL A 639 9.26 -12.90 3.73
N GLY A 640 9.52 -13.37 2.51
CA GLY A 640 10.87 -13.51 1.99
C GLY A 640 11.58 -12.17 1.76
N GLY A 641 12.90 -12.21 1.65
CA GLY A 641 13.74 -11.03 1.48
C GLY A 641 15.20 -11.37 1.16
N LEU A 642 16.10 -10.45 1.46
CA LEU A 642 17.55 -10.64 1.43
C LEU A 642 17.99 -11.69 2.45
N ASP A 643 18.99 -12.48 2.07
CA ASP A 643 19.65 -13.36 3.02
C ASP A 643 20.59 -12.55 3.94
N VAL A 644 20.56 -12.86 5.24
CA VAL A 644 21.37 -12.20 6.27
C VAL A 644 22.00 -13.19 7.24
N ASP A 645 23.12 -12.81 7.86
CA ASP A 645 23.64 -13.50 9.05
C ASP A 645 22.98 -12.99 10.34
N VAL A 646 23.41 -13.52 11.49
CA VAL A 646 22.91 -13.14 12.81
C VAL A 646 23.17 -11.67 13.19
N ASN A 647 24.12 -11.00 12.51
CA ASN A 647 24.40 -9.57 12.70
C ASN A 647 23.64 -8.69 11.70
N MET A 648 22.74 -9.28 10.90
CA MET A 648 21.94 -8.64 9.86
C MET A 648 22.75 -8.18 8.64
N ASN A 649 24.00 -8.61 8.48
CA ASN A 649 24.76 -8.33 7.26
C ASN A 649 24.13 -9.03 6.07
N VAL A 650 23.93 -8.32 4.96
CA VAL A 650 23.47 -8.92 3.71
C VAL A 650 24.51 -9.92 3.21
N LEU A 651 24.07 -11.13 2.88
CA LEU A 651 24.94 -12.21 2.43
C LEU A 651 24.99 -12.29 0.91
N ARG A 652 26.18 -12.62 0.39
CA ARG A 652 26.35 -13.07 -0.99
C ARG A 652 25.94 -14.54 -1.13
N ALA A 653 25.80 -15.02 -2.37
CA ALA A 653 25.47 -16.40 -2.66
C ALA A 653 26.48 -17.44 -2.12
N ASP A 654 27.73 -17.04 -1.82
CA ASP A 654 28.75 -17.90 -1.20
C ASP A 654 28.72 -17.87 0.34
N GLY A 655 27.77 -17.15 0.93
CA GLY A 655 27.60 -16.98 2.38
C GLY A 655 28.51 -15.92 2.99
N THR A 656 29.29 -15.18 2.21
CA THR A 656 30.14 -14.10 2.74
C THR A 656 29.34 -12.80 2.94
N PRO A 657 29.57 -12.06 4.04
CA PRO A 657 28.84 -10.83 4.32
C PRO A 657 29.32 -9.67 3.44
N ILE A 658 28.40 -8.80 3.03
CA ILE A 658 28.71 -7.45 2.57
C ILE A 658 28.90 -6.61 3.84
N GLU A 659 30.16 -6.34 4.19
CA GLU A 659 30.54 -5.87 5.54
C GLU A 659 29.79 -4.61 6.01
N ASN A 660 29.42 -3.71 5.08
CA ASN A 660 28.79 -2.43 5.40
C ASN A 660 27.36 -2.27 4.87
N LEU A 661 26.70 -3.38 4.52
CA LEU A 661 25.31 -3.41 4.10
C LEU A 661 24.51 -4.38 4.97
N PHE A 662 23.41 -3.88 5.52
CA PHE A 662 22.55 -4.60 6.44
C PHE A 662 21.11 -4.60 5.94
N ALA A 663 20.31 -5.60 6.31
CA ALA A 663 18.88 -5.66 5.99
C ALA A 663 18.05 -6.13 7.19
N VAL A 664 16.96 -5.44 7.48
CA VAL A 664 16.16 -5.63 8.70
C VAL A 664 14.65 -5.67 8.41
N GLY A 665 13.88 -6.27 9.31
CA GLY A 665 12.44 -6.43 9.14
C GLY A 665 12.11 -7.32 7.95
N THR A 666 11.05 -6.99 7.20
CA THR A 666 10.60 -7.82 6.07
C THR A 666 11.53 -7.81 4.87
N ASP A 667 12.52 -6.90 4.82
CA ASP A 667 13.61 -6.99 3.85
C ASP A 667 14.52 -8.21 4.10
N SER A 668 14.43 -8.89 5.25
CA SER A 668 15.26 -10.07 5.57
C SER A 668 14.53 -11.22 6.28
N MET A 669 13.24 -11.08 6.59
CA MET A 669 12.48 -12.00 7.45
C MET A 669 12.30 -13.42 6.89
N GLY A 670 12.64 -13.66 5.62
CA GLY A 670 12.70 -14.99 5.03
C GLY A 670 13.59 -15.95 5.83
N VAL A 671 14.61 -15.44 6.52
CA VAL A 671 15.56 -16.24 7.33
C VAL A 671 14.92 -16.94 8.53
N GLU A 672 13.70 -16.57 8.91
CA GLU A 672 12.95 -17.20 10.00
C GLU A 672 11.86 -18.17 9.51
N ASN A 673 11.72 -18.35 8.20
CA ASN A 673 10.60 -19.06 7.57
C ASN A 673 11.08 -20.05 6.49
N ILE A 674 10.17 -20.88 5.98
CA ILE A 674 10.44 -21.86 4.92
C ILE A 674 9.34 -21.81 3.85
N GLU A 675 9.73 -21.95 2.59
CA GLU A 675 8.79 -22.02 1.46
C GLU A 675 7.86 -23.25 1.56
N GLY A 676 6.67 -23.14 0.95
CA GLY A 676 5.66 -24.19 0.99
C GLY A 676 4.89 -24.29 2.32
N LYS A 677 5.21 -23.43 3.30
CA LYS A 677 4.47 -23.27 4.54
C LYS A 677 3.99 -21.82 4.72
N PRO A 678 2.89 -21.61 5.48
CA PRO A 678 2.51 -20.30 5.96
C PRO A 678 3.65 -19.59 6.70
N TYR A 679 3.60 -18.26 6.71
CA TYR A 679 4.23 -17.51 7.78
C TYR A 679 3.89 -18.12 9.15
N THR A 680 4.85 -18.09 10.07
CA THR A 680 4.74 -18.75 11.38
C THR A 680 3.37 -18.56 12.06
N PRO A 681 2.65 -19.65 12.39
CA PRO A 681 1.23 -19.59 12.70
C PRO A 681 0.91 -19.15 14.15
N TRP A 682 1.90 -18.74 14.95
CA TRP A 682 1.69 -18.40 16.36
C TRP A 682 1.45 -16.92 16.67
N GLY A 683 1.55 -16.02 15.69
CA GLY A 683 1.22 -14.59 15.83
C GLY A 683 2.34 -13.73 16.45
N GLY A 684 2.33 -12.42 16.18
CA GLY A 684 3.30 -11.47 16.75
C GLY A 684 4.76 -11.56 16.25
N GLN A 685 5.10 -12.58 15.47
CA GLN A 685 6.48 -12.87 15.06
C GLN A 685 7.13 -11.76 14.21
N ALA A 686 6.52 -11.35 13.10
CA ALA A 686 7.04 -10.30 12.21
C ALA A 686 7.29 -8.99 12.96
N GLN A 687 6.39 -8.61 13.87
CA GLN A 687 6.59 -7.44 14.71
C GLN A 687 7.72 -7.66 15.72
N SER A 688 7.86 -8.84 16.33
CA SER A 688 9.04 -9.14 17.16
C SER A 688 10.34 -9.06 16.34
N TRP A 689 10.32 -9.54 15.10
CA TRP A 689 11.47 -9.44 14.20
C TRP A 689 11.86 -7.98 13.93
N THR A 690 10.88 -7.07 13.83
CA THR A 690 11.13 -5.63 13.77
C THR A 690 12.04 -5.14 14.90
N PHE A 691 11.77 -5.56 16.16
CA PHE A 691 12.57 -5.18 17.33
C PHE A 691 13.91 -5.91 17.38
N VAL A 692 13.93 -7.21 17.10
CA VAL A 692 15.14 -8.04 17.12
C VAL A 692 16.13 -7.58 16.04
N SER A 693 15.71 -7.60 14.78
CA SER A 693 16.57 -7.19 13.65
C SER A 693 16.93 -5.71 13.72
N GLY A 694 16.03 -4.85 14.20
CA GLY A 694 16.31 -3.44 14.43
C GLY A 694 17.43 -3.23 15.44
N TYR A 695 17.39 -3.94 16.56
CA TYR A 695 18.43 -3.85 17.58
C TYR A 695 19.79 -4.34 17.03
N LEU A 696 19.80 -5.54 16.44
CA LEU A 696 21.01 -6.18 15.93
C LEU A 696 21.63 -5.38 14.79
N GLY A 697 20.84 -5.03 13.77
CA GLY A 697 21.31 -4.31 12.59
C GLY A 697 21.78 -2.89 12.92
N GLY A 698 21.08 -2.17 13.81
CA GLY A 698 21.49 -0.85 14.25
C GLY A 698 22.84 -0.85 14.97
N HIS A 699 23.06 -1.80 15.90
CA HIS A 699 24.34 -1.92 16.60
C HIS A 699 25.49 -2.36 15.68
N ALA A 700 25.24 -3.35 14.82
CA ALA A 700 26.27 -3.86 13.90
C ALA A 700 26.70 -2.81 12.87
N ALA A 701 25.75 -2.06 12.31
CA ALA A 701 26.04 -0.96 11.40
C ALA A 701 26.83 0.17 12.09
N ALA A 702 26.44 0.54 13.31
CA ALA A 702 27.16 1.55 14.09
C ALA A 702 28.57 1.09 14.48
N GLU A 703 28.76 -0.17 14.87
CA GLU A 703 30.08 -0.74 15.16
C GLU A 703 30.99 -0.65 13.93
N TYR A 704 30.47 -0.95 12.74
CA TYR A 704 31.23 -0.76 11.51
C TYR A 704 31.55 0.71 11.27
N GLY A 705 30.53 1.58 11.29
CA GLY A 705 30.64 3.01 10.97
C GLY A 705 31.64 3.74 11.86
N LEU A 706 31.56 3.57 13.18
CA LEU A 706 32.41 4.24 14.16
C LEU A 706 33.90 3.84 14.09
N THR A 707 34.25 2.79 13.32
CA THR A 707 35.64 2.34 13.15
C THR A 707 36.32 2.91 11.91
N LYS A 708 35.58 3.61 11.04
CA LYS A 708 36.11 4.24 9.83
C LYS A 708 36.51 5.68 10.09
#